data_AF-A0A8C5S6R4-F1
#
_entry.id   AF-A0A8C5S6R4-F1
#
_cell.length_a   1.000
_cell.length_b   1.000
_cell.length_c   1.000
_cell.angle_alpha   90.00
_cell.angle_beta   90.00
_cell.angle_gamma   90.00
#
_symmetry.space_group_name_H-M   'P 1'
#
loop_
_entity.id
_entity.type
_entity.pdbx_description
1 polymer ?
#
loop_
_entity_poly.entity_id
_entity_poly.type
_entity_poly.pdbx_seq_one_letter_code
_entity_poly.pdbx_strand_id
1 'polypeptide(L)'
;INSYVRLRHLCTNTWIQSTNAPIDIDEERPIRLMLGTCPTKEDKEAFAIVSVPVSEIRDLDFANDASYMLANVVEKMNEGFLSQNDRRFVIQLLEDLVFFVSDVPNNGQNVLDIVITKANRERQKLMREQNILKQIFGILKAPFKEKGEEGPLVRLEELSDQKNAPYQYMFRLCYRVLRHSQEDYRKNQEHIAKQFGMMQSQIGYDILAEDTITALLHNNRKLLEKHITKTEVETFVSLVRKNREPRFLDYLSDLCVSNHVAIPVTQELICKCVLDHKNTDILIQTELRPVKEMSQTHEYLSIEFSEEEVWLTWTDRNNDHHEKSIRQLAQEARAGNAHDENVLSYYRYQLKLFARMCMDRQYLAIKEISKQLGVELIFLCMADEMLPFDLRASFCHLMLHVHVDRDPQEKVMPVKFARLWTEIPTAITIKDYDSNVNSSRDDKKNKFASTMEFVEDYLNNVVSEAVPFANEEKNKLTFEVVSLAHNLIYFGFYSFSELLRLTRTLLGIIDCVQNPQLMMQAMYNEDGTGRSIHGVGQMMSTMMLSRKQSIFGSSNMNAVVVPEPADRGRNIENENIVVMETKLKILEILQFILNVRLDYRISYLLSVFKKEFVEVFPMQDSAADGTAPAFDSTSKLQLLLVLFPSLFDLKSEFFFCLHFALAFSIVLKVNGCLIIK
;
A
#
# COMPACT_ATOMS: atom_id res chain seq x y z
N ILE A 1 15.61 23.80 35.20
CA ILE A 1 15.93 23.37 36.59
C ILE A 1 14.80 22.45 37.00
N ASN A 2 15.02 21.13 37.00
CA ASN A 2 14.00 20.17 37.41
C ASN A 2 14.30 19.78 38.85
N SER A 3 13.58 20.37 39.81
CA SER A 3 13.76 20.11 41.25
C SER A 3 12.48 19.52 41.85
N TYR A 4 12.66 18.63 42.81
CA TYR A 4 11.56 18.07 43.59
C TYR A 4 11.33 18.92 44.83
N VAL A 5 10.11 19.39 45.02
CA VAL A 5 9.71 20.25 46.14
C VAL A 5 8.48 19.69 46.83
N ARG A 6 8.27 20.13 48.08
CA ARG A 6 7.04 19.87 48.82
C ARG A 6 6.31 21.18 49.05
N LEU A 7 4.99 21.13 48.94
CA LEU A 7 4.13 22.29 49.09
C LEU A 7 3.52 22.29 50.49
N ARG A 8 3.73 23.40 51.21
CA ARG A 8 3.14 23.65 52.53
C ARG A 8 2.19 24.83 52.41
N HIS A 9 0.93 24.64 52.80
CA HIS A 9 -0.06 25.69 52.80
C HIS A 9 0.20 26.65 53.97
N LEU A 10 0.35 27.94 53.68
CA LEU A 10 0.78 28.93 54.67
C LEU A 10 -0.32 29.20 55.72
N CYS A 11 -1.59 29.26 55.31
CA CYS A 11 -2.69 29.68 56.19
C CYS A 11 -3.09 28.60 57.22
N THR A 12 -3.04 27.32 56.85
CA THR A 12 -3.43 26.21 57.72
C THR A 12 -2.24 25.42 58.27
N ASN A 13 -1.02 25.75 57.83
CA ASN A 13 0.20 25.02 58.16
C ASN A 13 0.14 23.51 57.84
N THR A 14 -0.66 23.13 56.85
CA THR A 14 -0.81 21.74 56.39
C THR A 14 0.04 21.46 55.15
N TRP A 15 0.42 20.21 54.96
CA TRP A 15 1.16 19.70 53.81
C TRP A 15 0.18 19.10 52.81
N ILE A 16 0.43 19.30 51.51
CA ILE A 16 -0.40 18.70 50.45
C ILE A 16 -0.14 17.20 50.38
N GLN A 17 -1.22 16.42 50.27
CA GLN A 17 -1.18 14.96 50.16
C GLN A 17 -2.07 14.50 49.00
N SER A 18 -1.57 13.58 48.17
CA SER A 18 -2.38 12.93 47.15
C SER A 18 -3.45 12.03 47.78
N THR A 19 -4.68 12.09 47.26
CA THR A 19 -5.74 11.16 47.67
C THR A 19 -6.24 10.40 46.45
N ASN A 20 -6.51 9.10 46.62
CA ASN A 20 -7.07 8.28 45.54
C ASN A 20 -8.59 8.43 45.42
N ALA A 21 -9.17 9.50 46.01
CA ALA A 21 -10.59 9.78 45.94
C ALA A 21 -10.90 10.42 44.58
N PRO A 22 -11.66 9.74 43.69
CA PRO A 22 -12.05 10.32 42.42
C PRO A 22 -13.18 11.34 42.60
N ILE A 23 -13.16 12.39 41.76
CA ILE A 23 -14.26 13.37 41.67
C ILE A 23 -15.34 12.85 40.70
N ASP A 24 -14.91 12.20 39.62
CA ASP A 24 -15.79 11.77 38.52
C ASP A 24 -16.34 10.36 38.77
N ILE A 25 -17.13 10.17 39.83
CA ILE A 25 -17.67 8.85 40.22
C ILE A 25 -18.64 8.29 39.16
N ASP A 26 -19.22 9.16 38.32
CA ASP A 26 -20.21 8.81 37.29
C ASP A 26 -19.60 8.30 35.97
N GLU A 27 -18.29 8.45 35.75
CA GLU A 27 -17.62 7.96 34.53
C GLU A 27 -17.08 6.52 34.70
N GLU A 28 -17.16 5.68 33.66
CA GLU A 28 -16.68 4.28 33.67
C GLU A 28 -15.21 4.13 34.11
N ARG A 29 -14.40 5.19 33.94
CA ARG A 29 -13.03 5.25 34.45
C ARG A 29 -12.73 6.66 34.95
N PRO A 30 -12.80 6.92 36.27
CA PRO A 30 -12.50 8.24 36.81
C PRO A 30 -11.02 8.61 36.59
N ILE A 31 -10.78 9.78 36.01
CA ILE A 31 -9.42 10.31 35.77
C ILE A 31 -9.09 11.54 36.63
N ARG A 32 -10.08 12.24 37.18
CA ARG A 32 -9.85 13.38 38.08
C ARG A 32 -9.78 12.91 39.52
N LEU A 33 -8.62 13.11 40.14
CA LEU A 33 -8.34 12.75 41.52
C LEU A 33 -8.26 14.01 42.39
N MET A 34 -8.79 13.92 43.61
CA MET A 34 -8.68 15.01 44.58
C MET A 34 -7.29 15.06 45.22
N LEU A 35 -6.84 16.27 45.50
CA LEU A 35 -5.70 16.52 46.39
C LEU A 35 -6.23 16.98 47.75
N GLY A 36 -5.69 16.40 48.82
CA GLY A 36 -6.01 16.75 50.20
C GLY A 36 -4.88 17.53 50.86
N THR A 37 -5.08 17.95 52.11
CA THR A 37 -4.01 18.47 52.96
C THR A 37 -4.06 17.84 54.34
N CYS A 38 -2.90 17.49 54.89
CA CYS A 38 -2.75 16.90 56.21
C CYS A 38 -1.73 17.68 57.06
N PRO A 39 -1.90 17.76 58.40
CA PRO A 39 -0.91 18.40 59.28
C PRO A 39 0.42 17.64 59.35
N THR A 40 0.38 16.33 59.14
CA THR A 40 1.54 15.43 59.16
C THR A 40 2.37 15.60 57.90
N LYS A 41 3.69 15.76 58.08
CA LYS A 41 4.63 15.84 56.98
C LYS A 41 4.92 14.43 56.45
N GLU A 42 4.48 14.13 55.24
CA GLU A 42 4.79 12.88 54.56
C GLU A 42 5.95 13.05 53.58
N ASP A 43 7.00 12.24 53.72
CA ASP A 43 8.19 12.34 52.87
C ASP A 43 7.99 11.70 51.48
N LYS A 44 6.93 10.92 51.28
CA LYS A 44 6.60 10.27 50.00
C LYS A 44 5.99 11.23 48.97
N GLU A 45 5.30 12.26 49.44
CA GLU A 45 4.60 13.23 48.60
C GLU A 45 5.56 14.35 48.21
N ALA A 46 6.03 14.31 46.96
CA ALA A 46 6.91 15.34 46.39
C ALA A 46 6.46 15.68 44.96
N PHE A 47 6.39 16.97 44.67
CA PHE A 47 6.04 17.50 43.36
C PHE A 47 7.31 17.83 42.59
N ALA A 48 7.34 17.47 41.30
CA ALA A 48 8.40 17.90 40.41
C ALA A 48 8.04 19.26 39.80
N ILE A 49 8.89 20.27 40.01
CA ILE A 49 8.82 21.50 39.21
C ILE A 49 9.55 21.22 37.91
N VAL A 50 8.81 21.22 36.80
CA VAL A 50 9.36 21.05 35.46
C VAL A 50 9.32 22.41 34.77
N SER A 51 10.49 22.91 34.36
CA SER A 51 10.57 24.16 33.61
C SER A 51 10.08 23.94 32.18
N VAL A 52 9.05 24.68 31.77
CA VAL A 52 8.50 24.65 30.41
C VAL A 52 9.24 25.67 29.53
N PRO A 53 9.62 25.31 28.29
CA PRO A 53 10.24 26.25 27.35
C PRO A 53 9.30 27.42 26.99
N VAL A 54 9.86 28.63 26.86
CA VAL A 54 9.11 29.82 26.42
C VAL A 54 8.55 29.72 25.00
N SER A 55 9.03 28.77 24.19
CA SER A 55 8.44 28.46 22.88
C SER A 55 7.06 27.81 23.02
N GLU A 56 6.88 26.86 23.94
CA GLU A 56 5.60 26.18 24.14
C GLU A 56 4.52 27.13 24.68
N ILE A 57 4.91 28.07 25.55
CA ILE A 57 4.00 29.09 26.07
C ILE A 57 3.53 30.00 24.92
N ARG A 58 4.44 30.44 24.05
CA ARG A 58 4.09 31.24 22.87
C ARG A 58 3.17 30.49 21.90
N ASP A 59 3.43 29.20 21.68
CA ASP A 59 2.59 28.34 20.84
C ASP A 59 1.17 28.19 21.43
N LEU A 60 1.05 28.11 22.76
CA LEU A 60 -0.24 28.03 23.46
C LEU A 60 -1.00 29.36 23.42
N ASP A 61 -0.33 30.48 23.66
CA ASP A 61 -0.93 31.82 23.59
C ASP A 61 -1.41 32.11 22.16
N PHE A 62 -0.59 31.81 21.15
CA PHE A 62 -0.98 31.93 19.75
C PHE A 62 -2.23 31.09 19.41
N ALA A 63 -2.29 29.85 19.89
CA ALA A 63 -3.44 28.99 19.65
C ALA A 63 -4.73 29.52 20.32
N ASN A 64 -4.62 30.08 21.52
CA ASN A 64 -5.74 30.69 22.24
C ASN A 64 -6.25 31.94 21.52
N ASP A 65 -5.35 32.84 21.13
CA ASP A 65 -5.69 34.07 20.41
C ASP A 65 -6.32 33.75 19.04
N ALA A 66 -5.77 32.76 18.33
CA ALA A 66 -6.34 32.28 17.07
C ALA A 66 -7.75 31.72 17.28
N SER A 67 -7.97 30.90 18.31
CA SER A 67 -9.28 30.34 18.62
C SER A 67 -10.33 31.43 18.93
N TYR A 68 -9.95 32.46 19.70
CA TYR A 68 -10.82 33.60 20.00
C TYR A 68 -11.17 34.41 18.76
N MET A 69 -10.17 34.72 17.92
CA MET A 69 -10.38 35.45 16.66
C MET A 69 -11.28 34.67 15.69
N LEU A 70 -11.06 33.36 15.53
CA LEU A 70 -11.90 32.51 14.68
C LEU A 70 -13.33 32.39 15.24
N ALA A 71 -13.51 32.32 16.56
CA ALA A 71 -14.84 32.29 17.19
C ALA A 71 -15.66 33.55 16.87
N ASN A 72 -15.05 34.73 17.01
CA ASN A 72 -15.68 36.01 16.66
C ASN A 72 -16.08 36.08 15.18
N VAL A 73 -15.26 35.51 14.30
CA VAL A 73 -15.53 35.44 12.86
C VAL A 73 -16.70 34.51 12.57
N VAL A 74 -16.75 33.34 13.22
CA VAL A 74 -17.87 32.39 13.09
C VAL A 74 -19.18 33.03 13.58
N GLU A 75 -19.14 33.82 14.65
CA GLU A 75 -20.29 34.58 15.13
C GLU A 75 -20.77 35.61 14.10
N LYS A 76 -19.87 36.44 13.56
CA LYS A 76 -20.19 37.40 12.48
C LYS A 76 -20.71 36.73 11.21
N MET A 77 -20.16 35.56 10.85
CA MET A 77 -20.68 34.76 9.74
C MET A 77 -22.09 34.23 10.02
N ASN A 78 -22.36 33.80 11.25
CA ASN A 78 -23.71 33.45 11.68
C ASN A 78 -24.64 34.65 11.79
N GLU A 79 -24.14 35.88 11.90
CA GLU A 79 -24.95 37.11 11.87
C GLU A 79 -25.31 37.54 10.44
N GLY A 80 -24.54 37.15 9.43
CA GLY A 80 -24.89 37.35 8.01
C GLY A 80 -23.98 38.32 7.25
N PHE A 81 -23.04 38.98 7.92
CA PHE A 81 -22.17 39.98 7.30
C PHE A 81 -20.71 39.83 7.74
N LEU A 82 -19.82 39.66 6.76
CA LEU A 82 -18.37 39.62 6.99
C LEU A 82 -17.69 40.69 6.14
N SER A 83 -17.02 41.64 6.79
CA SER A 83 -16.27 42.72 6.14
C SER A 83 -15.12 42.19 5.27
N GLN A 84 -14.74 42.93 4.22
CA GLN A 84 -13.61 42.58 3.36
C GLN A 84 -12.27 42.57 4.13
N ASN A 85 -12.11 43.45 5.11
CA ASN A 85 -10.91 43.49 5.95
C ASN A 85 -10.87 42.26 6.86
N ASP A 86 -11.99 41.92 7.50
CA ASP A 86 -12.11 40.72 8.34
C ASP A 86 -11.75 39.46 7.55
N ARG A 87 -12.21 39.34 6.29
CA ARG A 87 -11.83 38.23 5.39
C ARG A 87 -10.33 38.14 5.17
N ARG A 88 -9.65 39.26 4.90
CA ARG A 88 -8.19 39.27 4.70
C ARG A 88 -7.45 38.83 5.97
N PHE A 89 -7.88 39.29 7.14
CA PHE A 89 -7.28 38.88 8.41
C PHE A 89 -7.49 37.39 8.69
N VAL A 90 -8.67 36.85 8.39
CA VAL A 90 -8.96 35.41 8.55
C VAL A 90 -8.09 34.57 7.62
N ILE A 91 -7.95 34.97 6.36
CA ILE A 91 -7.08 34.28 5.40
C ILE A 91 -5.65 34.27 5.91
N GLN A 92 -5.10 35.42 6.32
CA GLN A 92 -3.75 35.50 6.86
C GLN A 92 -3.57 34.61 8.10
N LEU A 93 -4.54 34.61 9.02
CA LEU A 93 -4.51 33.77 10.21
C LEU A 93 -4.54 32.27 9.86
N LEU A 94 -5.32 31.87 8.87
CA LEU A 94 -5.37 30.48 8.40
C LEU A 94 -4.05 30.07 7.72
N GLU A 95 -3.41 30.96 6.97
CA GLU A 95 -2.07 30.72 6.43
C GLU A 95 -1.04 30.52 7.54
N ASP A 96 -1.05 31.40 8.55
CA ASP A 96 -0.17 31.29 9.72
C ASP A 96 -0.42 29.98 10.49
N LEU A 97 -1.67 29.52 10.57
CA LEU A 97 -2.02 28.22 11.16
C LEU A 97 -1.47 27.02 10.36
N VAL A 98 -1.43 27.10 9.02
CA VAL A 98 -0.81 26.05 8.19
C VAL A 98 0.69 25.95 8.49
N PHE A 99 1.39 27.09 8.54
CA PHE A 99 2.82 27.13 8.89
C PHE A 99 3.08 26.68 10.33
N PHE A 100 2.22 27.08 11.26
CA PHE A 100 2.30 26.70 12.67
C PHE A 100 2.24 25.18 12.84
N VAL A 101 1.25 24.51 12.23
CA VAL A 101 1.08 23.06 12.33
C VAL A 101 2.19 22.30 11.60
N SER A 102 2.67 22.84 10.46
CA SER A 102 3.70 22.20 9.64
C SER A 102 5.13 22.40 10.18
N ASP A 103 5.34 23.34 11.10
CA ASP A 103 6.66 23.73 11.64
C ASP A 103 7.67 24.13 10.55
N VAL A 104 7.16 24.74 9.46
CA VAL A 104 7.96 25.21 8.31
C VAL A 104 8.03 26.74 8.34
N PRO A 105 9.22 27.36 8.15
CA PRO A 105 9.33 28.80 8.03
C PRO A 105 8.65 29.30 6.74
N ASN A 106 7.94 30.42 6.84
CA ASN A 106 7.27 31.03 5.70
C ASN A 106 8.29 31.69 4.75
N ASN A 107 8.62 31.00 3.66
CA ASN A 107 9.56 31.46 2.64
C ASN A 107 8.87 32.09 1.40
N GLY A 108 7.58 32.44 1.50
CA GLY A 108 6.79 32.95 0.36
C GLY A 108 6.35 31.87 -0.63
N GLN A 109 6.30 30.60 -0.19
CA GLN A 109 5.76 29.50 -0.97
C GLN A 109 4.22 29.49 -0.92
N ASN A 110 3.58 28.92 -1.95
CA ASN A 110 2.14 28.70 -1.93
C ASN A 110 1.77 27.82 -0.75
N VAL A 111 0.93 28.35 0.15
CA VAL A 111 0.53 27.70 1.41
C VAL A 111 -0.17 26.35 1.16
N LEU A 112 -0.80 26.21 -0.01
CA LEU A 112 -1.52 25.01 -0.42
C LEU A 112 -0.62 23.84 -0.82
N ASP A 113 0.67 24.05 -1.10
CA ASP A 113 1.59 23.01 -1.59
C ASP A 113 2.61 22.54 -0.53
N ILE A 114 2.51 23.06 0.70
CA ILE A 114 3.46 22.73 1.78
C ILE A 114 3.27 21.27 2.20
N VAL A 115 4.25 20.43 1.89
CA VAL A 115 4.27 19.03 2.30
C VAL A 115 4.92 18.92 3.67
N ILE A 116 4.21 18.29 4.61
CA ILE A 116 4.78 17.98 5.93
C ILE A 116 5.78 16.84 5.76
N THR A 117 7.02 17.09 6.17
CA THR A 117 8.07 16.07 6.26
C THR A 117 8.09 15.42 7.65
N LYS A 118 7.63 16.13 8.69
CA LYS A 118 7.48 15.62 10.05
C LYS A 118 6.49 16.46 10.87
N ALA A 119 5.32 15.91 11.17
CA ALA A 119 4.30 16.62 11.94
C ALA A 119 4.70 16.80 13.42
N ASN A 120 4.46 17.98 13.99
CA ASN A 120 4.68 18.25 15.42
C ASN A 120 3.41 17.89 16.24
N ARG A 121 3.51 16.81 17.02
CA ARG A 121 2.40 16.27 17.83
C ARG A 121 1.86 17.23 18.89
N GLU A 122 2.71 18.04 19.51
CA GLU A 122 2.27 18.97 20.56
C GLU A 122 1.45 20.10 19.96
N ARG A 123 1.86 20.66 18.81
CA ARG A 123 1.06 21.67 18.10
C ARG A 123 -0.26 21.12 17.59
N GLN A 124 -0.28 19.91 17.01
CA GLN A 124 -1.54 19.25 16.63
C GLN A 124 -2.46 19.00 17.83
N LYS A 125 -1.90 18.74 19.03
CA LYS A 125 -2.66 18.59 20.27
C LYS A 125 -3.28 19.92 20.70
N LEU A 126 -2.54 21.03 20.62
CA LEU A 126 -3.04 22.38 20.90
C LEU A 126 -4.21 22.75 19.97
N MET A 127 -4.15 22.40 18.69
CA MET A 127 -5.26 22.65 17.73
C MET A 127 -6.58 22.03 18.20
N ARG A 128 -6.53 20.86 18.83
CA ARG A 128 -7.70 20.18 19.39
C ARG A 128 -8.09 20.75 20.76
N GLU A 129 -7.15 20.84 21.69
CA GLU A 129 -7.43 21.20 23.09
C GLU A 129 -7.86 22.67 23.25
N GLN A 130 -7.35 23.57 22.40
CA GLN A 130 -7.78 24.98 22.35
C GLN A 130 -8.99 25.22 21.44
N ASN A 131 -9.67 24.15 21.00
CA ASN A 131 -10.90 24.20 20.19
C ASN A 131 -10.77 24.88 18.82
N ILE A 132 -9.56 25.06 18.27
CA ILE A 132 -9.37 25.66 16.94
C ILE A 132 -10.09 24.81 15.87
N LEU A 133 -9.96 23.48 15.93
CA LEU A 133 -10.66 22.58 15.00
C LEU A 133 -12.19 22.78 15.02
N LYS A 134 -12.77 23.02 16.21
CA LYS A 134 -14.20 23.30 16.35
C LYS A 134 -14.59 24.60 15.64
N GLN A 135 -13.75 25.64 15.74
CA GLN A 135 -13.99 26.92 15.05
C GLN A 135 -13.82 26.78 13.54
N ILE A 136 -12.83 26.02 13.06
CA ILE A 136 -12.65 25.73 11.63
C ILE A 136 -13.90 25.05 11.06
N PHE A 137 -14.46 24.05 11.75
CA PHE A 137 -15.74 23.46 11.34
C PHE A 137 -16.91 24.46 11.42
N GLY A 138 -16.86 25.44 12.32
CA GLY A 138 -17.79 26.56 12.37
C GLY A 138 -17.74 27.41 11.11
N ILE A 139 -16.54 27.76 10.64
CA ILE A 139 -16.30 28.54 9.40
C ILE A 139 -16.76 27.75 8.18
N LEU A 140 -16.56 26.44 8.17
CA LEU A 140 -17.03 25.57 7.08
C LEU A 140 -18.54 25.31 7.11
N LYS A 141 -19.25 25.59 8.21
CA LYS A 141 -20.71 25.38 8.32
C LYS A 141 -21.53 26.66 8.21
N ALA A 142 -21.09 27.73 8.86
CA ALA A 142 -21.85 28.96 9.01
C ALA A 142 -22.27 29.59 7.66
N PRO A 143 -21.41 29.62 6.62
CA PRO A 143 -21.77 30.22 5.32
C PRO A 143 -22.87 29.47 4.55
N PHE A 144 -23.03 28.17 4.81
CA PHE A 144 -23.95 27.29 4.08
C PHE A 144 -25.25 26.98 4.83
N LYS A 145 -25.40 27.46 6.08
CA LYS A 145 -26.66 27.29 6.81
C LYS A 145 -27.74 28.18 6.19
N GLU A 146 -28.85 27.57 5.78
CA GLU A 146 -30.04 28.29 5.36
C GLU A 146 -30.66 29.03 6.55
N LYS A 147 -30.84 30.36 6.41
CA LYS A 147 -31.49 31.19 7.43
C LYS A 147 -32.90 31.60 6.98
N GLY A 148 -33.83 30.66 6.89
CA GLY A 148 -35.24 31.01 6.63
C GLY A 148 -35.41 31.91 5.39
N GLU A 149 -35.94 33.14 5.54
CA GLU A 149 -36.20 34.08 4.44
C GLU A 149 -34.94 34.75 3.84
N GLU A 150 -33.80 34.80 4.55
CA GLU A 150 -32.51 35.18 3.98
C GLU A 150 -31.75 33.90 3.61
N GLY A 151 -31.57 33.67 2.30
CA GLY A 151 -30.82 32.53 1.80
C GLY A 151 -29.41 32.42 2.41
N PRO A 152 -28.74 31.26 2.24
CA PRO A 152 -27.38 31.08 2.72
C PRO A 152 -26.45 32.18 2.20
N LEU A 153 -25.47 32.57 3.03
CA LEU A 153 -24.53 33.66 2.78
C LEU A 153 -23.75 33.46 1.47
N VAL A 154 -23.46 32.20 1.14
CA VAL A 154 -22.91 31.76 -0.15
C VAL A 154 -23.49 30.36 -0.44
N ARG A 155 -24.03 30.14 -1.63
CA ARG A 155 -24.40 28.79 -2.09
C ARG A 155 -23.16 28.04 -2.55
N LEU A 156 -23.08 26.72 -2.28
CA LEU A 156 -21.93 25.91 -2.71
C LEU A 156 -21.68 25.99 -4.22
N GLU A 157 -22.73 26.17 -5.02
CA GLU A 157 -22.68 26.28 -6.48
C GLU A 157 -22.15 27.64 -6.97
N GLU A 158 -22.19 28.68 -6.14
CA GLU A 158 -21.72 30.04 -6.46
C GLU A 158 -20.25 30.26 -6.05
N LEU A 159 -19.60 29.26 -5.46
CA LEU A 159 -18.19 29.35 -5.04
C LEU A 159 -17.22 29.42 -6.22
N SER A 160 -17.60 28.88 -7.38
CA SER A 160 -16.81 28.93 -8.61
C SER A 160 -16.78 30.33 -9.26
N ASP A 161 -17.63 31.25 -8.80
CA ASP A 161 -17.65 32.63 -9.31
C ASP A 161 -16.47 33.44 -8.78
N GLN A 162 -15.87 34.24 -9.66
CA GLN A 162 -14.70 35.08 -9.35
C GLN A 162 -14.95 36.08 -8.19
N LYS A 163 -16.22 36.43 -7.92
CA LYS A 163 -16.64 37.27 -6.79
C LYS A 163 -16.42 36.59 -5.44
N ASN A 164 -16.49 35.26 -5.39
CA ASN A 164 -16.36 34.44 -4.18
C ASN A 164 -14.97 33.77 -4.05
N ALA A 165 -14.02 34.09 -4.93
CA ALA A 165 -12.65 33.59 -4.87
C ALA A 165 -11.97 33.72 -3.49
N PRO A 166 -12.14 34.82 -2.71
CA PRO A 166 -11.59 34.90 -1.35
C PRO A 166 -12.20 33.87 -0.38
N TYR A 167 -13.48 33.53 -0.54
CA TYR A 167 -14.14 32.49 0.25
C TYR A 167 -13.66 31.09 -0.14
N GLN A 168 -13.51 30.84 -1.44
CA GLN A 168 -12.95 29.57 -1.94
C GLN A 168 -11.54 29.34 -1.39
N TYR A 169 -10.67 30.36 -1.44
CA TYR A 169 -9.31 30.28 -0.90
C TYR A 169 -9.32 30.05 0.63
N MET A 170 -10.17 30.76 1.36
CA MET A 170 -10.36 30.56 2.80
C MET A 170 -10.77 29.10 3.14
N PHE A 171 -11.70 28.50 2.38
CA PHE A 171 -12.12 27.12 2.60
C PHE A 171 -11.02 26.11 2.25
N ARG A 172 -10.27 26.34 1.18
CA ARG A 172 -9.09 25.52 0.84
C ARG A 172 -8.06 25.53 1.97
N LEU A 173 -7.80 26.68 2.58
CA LEU A 173 -6.92 26.79 3.74
C LEU A 173 -7.50 26.05 4.96
N CYS A 174 -8.81 26.16 5.23
CA CYS A 174 -9.44 25.41 6.31
C CYS A 174 -9.24 23.89 6.16
N TYR A 175 -9.51 23.34 4.98
CA TYR A 175 -9.28 21.91 4.70
C TYR A 175 -7.80 21.54 4.75
N ARG A 176 -6.89 22.42 4.31
CA ARG A 176 -5.45 22.20 4.45
C ARG A 176 -4.99 22.12 5.91
N VAL A 177 -5.47 23.02 6.76
CA VAL A 177 -5.20 22.98 8.22
C VAL A 177 -5.74 21.69 8.83
N LEU A 178 -6.94 21.24 8.44
CA LEU A 178 -7.52 19.96 8.89
C LEU A 178 -6.64 18.78 8.46
N ARG A 179 -6.18 18.75 7.21
CA ARG A 179 -5.29 17.71 6.67
C ARG A 179 -4.00 17.60 7.47
N HIS A 180 -3.36 18.72 7.79
CA HIS A 180 -2.12 18.73 8.59
C HIS A 180 -2.36 18.39 10.07
N SER A 181 -3.54 18.71 10.60
CA SER A 181 -3.89 18.43 12.00
C SER A 181 -4.19 16.97 12.28
N GLN A 182 -4.51 16.17 11.25
CA GLN A 182 -4.87 14.75 11.37
C GLN A 182 -3.75 13.76 11.02
N GLU A 183 -2.67 14.25 10.41
CA GLU A 183 -1.53 13.43 9.96
C GLU A 183 -0.88 12.71 11.16
N ASP A 184 -0.82 11.37 11.08
CA ASP A 184 -0.32 10.46 12.13
C ASP A 184 -0.86 10.65 13.56
N TYR A 185 -2.08 11.21 13.68
CA TYR A 185 -2.69 11.48 14.99
C TYR A 185 -4.14 11.01 15.14
N ARG A 186 -4.28 9.78 15.67
CA ARG A 186 -5.55 9.08 15.89
C ARG A 186 -6.64 9.87 16.62
N LYS A 187 -6.28 10.57 17.71
CA LYS A 187 -7.28 11.33 18.51
C LYS A 187 -7.90 12.49 17.72
N ASN A 188 -7.12 13.12 16.85
CA ASN A 188 -7.60 14.20 15.99
C ASN A 188 -8.45 13.64 14.85
N GLN A 189 -8.05 12.51 14.26
CA GLN A 189 -8.84 11.80 13.25
C GLN A 189 -10.22 11.41 13.78
N GLU A 190 -10.31 10.83 14.98
CA GLU A 190 -11.59 10.48 15.62
C GLU A 190 -12.46 11.72 15.91
N HIS A 191 -11.85 12.86 16.23
CA HIS A 191 -12.57 14.12 16.43
C HIS A 191 -13.14 14.68 15.11
N ILE A 192 -12.33 14.66 14.04
CA ILE A 192 -12.71 15.13 12.70
C ILE A 192 -13.78 14.22 12.08
N ALA A 193 -13.67 12.89 12.27
CA ALA A 193 -14.62 11.91 11.75
C ALA A 193 -16.07 12.13 12.23
N LYS A 194 -16.29 12.80 13.38
CA LYS A 194 -17.64 13.17 13.82
C LYS A 194 -18.34 14.15 12.88
N GLN A 195 -17.59 14.90 12.06
CA GLN A 195 -18.09 15.88 11.10
C GLN A 195 -18.02 15.37 9.65
N PHE A 196 -17.81 14.07 9.46
CA PHE A 196 -17.64 13.45 8.16
C PHE A 196 -18.79 13.73 7.19
N GLY A 197 -20.05 13.58 7.64
CA GLY A 197 -21.22 13.84 6.81
C GLY A 197 -21.32 15.30 6.31
N MET A 198 -20.79 16.26 7.07
CA MET A 198 -20.70 17.65 6.57
C MET A 198 -19.64 17.75 5.48
N MET A 199 -18.43 17.19 5.70
CA MET A 199 -17.35 17.30 4.71
C MET A 199 -17.74 16.68 3.37
N GLN A 200 -18.56 15.63 3.38
CA GLN A 200 -19.10 15.00 2.18
C GLN A 200 -19.97 15.92 1.33
N SER A 201 -20.84 16.72 1.95
CA SER A 201 -21.71 17.65 1.24
C SER A 201 -20.93 18.74 0.48
N GLN A 202 -19.65 18.91 0.81
CA GLN A 202 -18.78 19.94 0.25
C GLN A 202 -17.74 19.36 -0.76
N ILE A 203 -17.79 18.06 -1.05
CA ILE A 203 -16.93 17.44 -2.07
C ILE A 203 -17.38 17.87 -3.48
N GLY A 204 -16.41 18.12 -4.37
CA GLY A 204 -16.69 18.42 -5.78
C GLY A 204 -16.92 19.91 -6.08
N TYR A 205 -16.67 20.79 -5.11
CA TYR A 205 -16.74 22.25 -5.26
C TYR A 205 -15.35 22.91 -5.27
N ASP A 206 -14.29 22.14 -5.55
CA ASP A 206 -12.90 22.63 -5.68
C ASP A 206 -12.39 23.41 -4.44
N ILE A 207 -12.68 22.83 -3.26
CA ILE A 207 -12.30 23.34 -1.94
C ILE A 207 -11.30 22.43 -1.20
N LEU A 208 -10.72 21.42 -1.87
CA LEU A 208 -9.76 20.44 -1.29
C LEU A 208 -10.35 19.58 -0.16
N ALA A 209 -11.67 19.40 -0.13
CA ALA A 209 -12.33 18.51 0.84
C ALA A 209 -11.93 17.05 0.60
N GLU A 210 -11.80 16.68 -0.67
CA GLU A 210 -11.41 15.36 -1.15
C GLU A 210 -10.08 14.88 -0.58
N ASP A 211 -9.01 15.69 -0.68
CA ASP A 211 -7.67 15.33 -0.19
C ASP A 211 -7.61 15.18 1.33
N THR A 212 -8.48 15.89 2.05
CA THR A 212 -8.59 15.78 3.52
C THR A 212 -9.31 14.49 3.91
N ILE A 213 -10.37 14.12 3.19
CA ILE A 213 -11.13 12.91 3.42
C ILE A 213 -10.28 11.67 3.12
N THR A 214 -9.55 11.68 2.02
CA THR A 214 -8.71 10.53 1.63
C THR A 214 -7.58 10.32 2.62
N ALA A 215 -6.93 11.39 3.06
CA ALA A 215 -5.93 11.34 4.13
C ALA A 215 -6.53 10.89 5.49
N LEU A 216 -7.79 11.24 5.79
CA LEU A 216 -8.47 10.81 7.01
C LEU A 216 -8.78 9.30 6.99
N LEU A 217 -9.16 8.79 5.83
CA LEU A 217 -9.60 7.40 5.65
C LEU A 217 -8.42 6.46 5.39
N HIS A 218 -7.30 6.98 4.88
CA HIS A 218 -6.07 6.24 4.71
C HIS A 218 -5.61 5.64 6.05
N ASN A 219 -5.33 4.34 6.05
CA ASN A 219 -4.80 3.58 7.19
C ASN A 219 -5.67 3.55 8.47
N ASN A 220 -6.96 3.90 8.37
CA ASN A 220 -7.88 4.02 9.50
C ASN A 220 -9.07 3.05 9.45
N ARG A 221 -8.79 1.74 9.47
CA ARG A 221 -9.79 0.66 9.46
C ARG A 221 -11.00 0.86 10.41
N LYS A 222 -10.77 1.24 11.67
CA LYS A 222 -11.86 1.43 12.65
C LYS A 222 -12.78 2.61 12.34
N LEU A 223 -12.26 3.65 11.67
CA LEU A 223 -13.08 4.78 11.25
C LEU A 223 -13.92 4.40 10.03
N LEU A 224 -13.32 3.68 9.09
CA LEU A 224 -14.02 3.13 7.92
C LEU A 224 -15.19 2.22 8.33
N GLU A 225 -14.96 1.27 9.23
CA GLU A 225 -16.01 0.34 9.67
C GLU A 225 -17.16 1.02 10.45
N LYS A 226 -16.91 2.16 11.11
CA LYS A 226 -17.90 2.85 11.95
C LYS A 226 -18.66 3.95 11.22
N HIS A 227 -18.00 4.66 10.31
CA HIS A 227 -18.49 5.89 9.69
C HIS A 227 -18.75 5.76 8.19
N ILE A 228 -18.56 4.58 7.58
CA ILE A 228 -18.95 4.31 6.20
C ILE A 228 -20.17 3.40 6.17
N THR A 229 -21.22 3.89 5.53
CA THR A 229 -22.56 3.33 5.37
C THR A 229 -22.96 3.45 3.90
N LYS A 230 -24.08 2.82 3.55
CA LYS A 230 -24.58 2.77 2.16
C LYS A 230 -24.84 4.16 1.56
N THR A 231 -25.40 5.09 2.35
CA THR A 231 -25.76 6.45 1.89
C THR A 231 -24.53 7.26 1.49
N GLU A 232 -23.41 7.00 2.17
CA GLU A 232 -22.16 7.71 1.94
C GLU A 232 -21.50 7.21 0.65
N VAL A 233 -21.53 5.89 0.41
CA VAL A 233 -21.12 5.29 -0.87
C VAL A 233 -22.00 5.78 -2.03
N GLU A 234 -23.32 5.84 -1.86
CA GLU A 234 -24.24 6.36 -2.89
C GLU A 234 -23.97 7.84 -3.23
N THR A 235 -23.56 8.63 -2.24
CA THR A 235 -23.16 10.03 -2.45
C THR A 235 -21.88 10.11 -3.28
N PHE A 236 -20.87 9.27 -2.99
CA PHE A 236 -19.66 9.17 -3.82
C PHE A 236 -19.97 8.73 -5.26
N VAL A 237 -20.85 7.74 -5.45
CA VAL A 237 -21.28 7.32 -6.79
C VAL A 237 -21.97 8.47 -7.54
N SER A 238 -22.80 9.25 -6.85
CA SER A 238 -23.47 10.42 -7.43
C SER A 238 -22.46 11.52 -7.82
N LEU A 239 -21.40 11.71 -7.03
CA LEU A 239 -20.31 12.63 -7.33
C LEU A 239 -19.48 12.18 -8.54
N VAL A 240 -19.18 10.87 -8.64
CA VAL A 240 -18.53 10.27 -9.81
C VAL A 240 -19.38 10.53 -11.06
N ARG A 241 -20.71 10.37 -10.99
CA ARG A 241 -21.62 10.67 -12.10
C ARG A 241 -21.62 12.15 -12.49
N LYS A 242 -21.55 13.07 -11.52
CA LYS A 242 -21.61 14.53 -11.75
C LYS A 242 -20.32 15.08 -12.37
N ASN A 243 -19.16 14.71 -11.82
CA ASN A 243 -17.87 15.27 -12.21
C ASN A 243 -17.10 14.40 -13.22
N ARG A 244 -17.37 13.09 -13.27
CA ARG A 244 -16.63 12.08 -14.07
C ARG A 244 -15.11 12.18 -13.98
N GLU A 245 -14.60 12.65 -12.85
CA GLU A 245 -13.15 12.70 -12.63
C GLU A 245 -12.62 11.34 -12.15
N PRO A 246 -11.49 10.86 -12.69
CA PRO A 246 -10.88 9.59 -12.30
C PRO A 246 -10.50 9.52 -10.81
N ARG A 247 -10.21 10.67 -10.18
CA ARG A 247 -9.79 10.76 -8.77
C ARG A 247 -10.84 10.21 -7.81
N PHE A 248 -12.13 10.39 -8.10
CA PHE A 248 -13.20 9.89 -7.23
C PHE A 248 -13.31 8.35 -7.24
N LEU A 249 -12.99 7.70 -8.36
CA LEU A 249 -12.88 6.24 -8.41
C LEU A 249 -11.67 5.75 -7.60
N ASP A 250 -10.57 6.49 -7.64
CA ASP A 250 -9.38 6.17 -6.83
C ASP A 250 -9.72 6.18 -5.34
N TYR A 251 -10.52 7.16 -4.90
CA TYR A 251 -10.97 7.25 -3.52
C TYR A 251 -11.84 6.07 -3.13
N LEU A 252 -12.81 5.66 -3.96
CA LEU A 252 -13.59 4.44 -3.73
C LEU A 252 -12.68 3.20 -3.64
N SER A 253 -11.61 3.17 -4.43
CA SER A 253 -10.62 2.10 -4.41
C SER A 253 -9.83 2.10 -3.09
N ASP A 254 -9.50 3.27 -2.53
CA ASP A 254 -8.82 3.41 -1.25
C ASP A 254 -9.74 3.07 -0.06
N LEU A 255 -11.05 3.25 -0.17
CA LEU A 255 -12.00 2.82 0.87
C LEU A 255 -12.04 1.30 1.05
N CYS A 256 -11.72 0.53 0.00
CA CYS A 256 -11.71 -0.93 0.05
C CYS A 256 -10.52 -1.50 0.83
N VAL A 257 -9.42 -0.72 0.97
CA VAL A 257 -8.13 -1.21 1.47
C VAL A 257 -7.59 -0.27 2.56
N SER A 258 -7.22 -0.81 3.72
CA SER A 258 -6.53 -0.06 4.78
C SER A 258 -5.23 -0.77 5.13
N ASN A 259 -4.08 -0.08 5.07
CA ASN A 259 -2.76 -0.67 5.31
C ASN A 259 -2.52 -1.97 4.50
N HIS A 260 -2.90 -1.99 3.22
CA HIS A 260 -2.82 -3.18 2.35
C HIS A 260 -3.66 -4.40 2.82
N VAL A 261 -4.62 -4.20 3.73
CA VAL A 261 -5.57 -5.24 4.17
C VAL A 261 -6.98 -4.88 3.70
N ALA A 262 -7.68 -5.84 3.11
CA ALA A 262 -9.07 -5.66 2.68
C ALA A 262 -10.01 -5.45 3.88
N ILE A 263 -11.01 -4.58 3.69
CA ILE A 263 -12.12 -4.43 4.64
C ILE A 263 -13.39 -5.04 4.02
N PRO A 264 -13.79 -6.26 4.42
CA PRO A 264 -14.88 -6.99 3.76
C PRO A 264 -16.22 -6.26 3.84
N VAL A 265 -16.51 -5.59 4.96
CA VAL A 265 -17.76 -4.84 5.16
C VAL A 265 -17.87 -3.68 4.16
N THR A 266 -16.80 -2.91 4.00
CA THR A 266 -16.77 -1.78 3.07
C THR A 266 -16.80 -2.25 1.62
N GLN A 267 -16.05 -3.31 1.30
CA GLN A 267 -16.08 -3.94 -0.02
C GLN A 267 -17.51 -4.38 -0.37
N GLU A 268 -18.22 -5.07 0.52
CA GLU A 268 -19.60 -5.51 0.29
C GLU A 268 -20.54 -4.33 -0.03
N LEU A 269 -20.44 -3.25 0.75
CA LEU A 269 -21.25 -2.04 0.53
C LEU A 269 -20.96 -1.41 -0.85
N ILE A 270 -19.69 -1.27 -1.21
CA ILE A 270 -19.27 -0.72 -2.51
C ILE A 270 -19.72 -1.63 -3.64
N CYS A 271 -19.58 -2.95 -3.52
CA CYS A 271 -20.02 -3.92 -4.51
C CYS A 271 -21.52 -3.82 -4.78
N LYS A 272 -22.33 -3.76 -3.73
CA LYS A 272 -23.80 -3.66 -3.86
C LYS A 272 -24.25 -2.35 -4.47
N CYS A 273 -23.53 -1.25 -4.25
CA CYS A 273 -23.89 0.06 -4.79
C CYS A 273 -23.37 0.28 -6.21
N VAL A 274 -22.10 -0.03 -6.48
CA VAL A 274 -21.44 0.25 -7.77
C VAL A 274 -21.89 -0.71 -8.86
N LEU A 275 -22.09 -1.99 -8.54
CA LEU A 275 -22.52 -3.02 -9.50
C LEU A 275 -24.05 -3.10 -9.67
N ASP A 276 -24.81 -2.19 -9.05
CA ASP A 276 -26.27 -2.12 -9.24
C ASP A 276 -26.58 -1.67 -10.68
N HIS A 277 -27.61 -2.26 -11.28
CA HIS A 277 -28.05 -1.96 -12.66
C HIS A 277 -28.40 -0.49 -12.88
N LYS A 278 -28.73 0.24 -11.80
CA LYS A 278 -29.02 1.67 -11.84
C LYS A 278 -27.79 2.54 -12.11
N ASN A 279 -26.59 2.01 -11.87
CA ASN A 279 -25.33 2.73 -11.94
C ASN A 279 -24.44 2.23 -13.08
N THR A 280 -24.97 1.48 -14.05
CA THR A 280 -24.19 0.97 -15.19
C THR A 280 -23.72 2.07 -16.13
N ASP A 281 -24.30 3.27 -16.04
CA ASP A 281 -23.93 4.46 -16.82
C ASP A 281 -22.55 5.03 -16.44
N ILE A 282 -22.10 4.82 -15.20
CA ILE A 282 -20.79 5.31 -14.76
C ILE A 282 -19.65 4.34 -15.13
N LEU A 283 -19.98 3.09 -15.45
CA LEU A 283 -19.00 2.04 -15.74
C LEU A 283 -18.76 1.93 -17.24
N ILE A 284 -17.50 1.83 -17.63
CA ILE A 284 -17.11 1.48 -19.00
C ILE A 284 -17.36 -0.01 -19.17
N GLN A 285 -18.13 -0.38 -20.18
CA GLN A 285 -18.34 -1.77 -20.56
C GLN A 285 -17.22 -2.22 -21.51
N THR A 286 -16.78 -3.46 -21.32
CA THR A 286 -15.66 -4.04 -22.04
C THR A 286 -16.19 -5.31 -22.70
N GLU A 287 -16.21 -5.31 -24.02
CA GLU A 287 -16.71 -6.45 -24.81
C GLU A 287 -15.60 -7.00 -25.71
N LEU A 288 -15.58 -8.32 -25.83
CA LEU A 288 -14.80 -9.00 -26.85
C LEU A 288 -15.67 -9.07 -28.11
N ARG A 289 -15.22 -8.44 -29.21
CA ARG A 289 -15.91 -8.54 -30.50
C ARG A 289 -14.98 -9.19 -31.52
N PRO A 290 -15.45 -10.16 -32.31
CA PRO A 290 -14.68 -10.66 -33.43
C PRO A 290 -14.45 -9.50 -34.39
N VAL A 291 -13.25 -9.38 -34.93
CA VAL A 291 -12.91 -8.33 -35.90
C VAL A 291 -13.81 -8.53 -37.12
N LYS A 292 -14.87 -7.73 -37.24
CA LYS A 292 -15.66 -7.69 -38.46
C LYS A 292 -14.77 -7.04 -39.52
N GLU A 293 -14.50 -7.77 -40.60
CA GLU A 293 -13.96 -7.21 -41.84
C GLU A 293 -14.83 -6.02 -42.28
N MET A 294 -14.49 -4.81 -41.84
CA MET A 294 -15.05 -3.60 -42.39
C MET A 294 -14.07 -3.10 -43.44
N SER A 295 -14.50 -3.30 -44.69
CA SER A 295 -13.88 -2.88 -45.92
C SER A 295 -13.32 -1.44 -45.89
N GLN A 296 -12.06 -1.35 -46.34
CA GLN A 296 -11.35 -0.23 -46.97
C GLN A 296 -10.14 0.34 -46.19
N THR A 297 -8.99 0.19 -46.86
CA THR A 297 -7.70 0.91 -46.73
C THR A 297 -6.84 0.65 -45.50
N HIS A 298 -5.97 -0.37 -45.56
CA HIS A 298 -4.56 -0.20 -45.92
C HIS A 298 -3.85 -1.57 -45.94
N GLU A 299 -3.44 -2.01 -47.14
CA GLU A 299 -2.43 -3.06 -47.29
C GLU A 299 -1.11 -2.57 -46.68
N TYR A 300 -0.31 -3.49 -46.11
CA TYR A 300 0.96 -3.29 -45.39
C TYR A 300 0.86 -3.01 -43.89
N LEU A 301 0.36 -3.97 -43.10
CA LEU A 301 0.83 -4.26 -41.73
C LEU A 301 0.23 -5.60 -41.28
N SER A 302 0.73 -6.70 -41.84
CA SER A 302 0.46 -8.04 -41.35
C SER A 302 1.32 -8.33 -40.12
N ILE A 303 0.82 -7.97 -38.94
CA ILE A 303 1.26 -8.57 -37.67
C ILE A 303 0.07 -9.42 -37.22
N GLU A 304 0.34 -10.67 -36.85
CA GLU A 304 -0.61 -11.71 -36.44
C GLU A 304 -1.73 -11.16 -35.53
N PHE A 305 -2.88 -10.82 -36.11
CA PHE A 305 -4.05 -10.43 -35.33
C PHE A 305 -4.71 -11.70 -34.81
N SER A 306 -4.80 -11.81 -33.49
CA SER A 306 -5.88 -12.54 -32.84
C SER A 306 -7.21 -12.11 -33.49
N GLU A 307 -8.10 -13.07 -33.79
CA GLU A 307 -9.38 -12.84 -34.50
C GLU A 307 -10.38 -11.95 -33.72
N GLU A 308 -10.02 -11.55 -32.50
CA GLU A 308 -10.84 -10.86 -31.53
C GLU A 308 -10.17 -9.57 -31.07
N GLU A 309 -10.94 -8.48 -31.02
CA GLU A 309 -10.47 -7.18 -30.53
C GLU A 309 -11.35 -6.73 -29.35
N VAL A 310 -10.75 -6.03 -28.39
CA VAL A 310 -11.43 -5.52 -27.21
C VAL A 310 -12.01 -4.13 -27.51
N TRP A 311 -13.32 -4.01 -27.36
CA TRP A 311 -14.07 -2.78 -27.54
C TRP A 311 -14.52 -2.22 -26.19
N LEU A 312 -14.37 -0.90 -26.05
CA LEU A 312 -14.85 -0.16 -24.90
C LEU A 312 -16.09 0.63 -25.30
N THR A 313 -17.16 0.49 -24.53
CA THR A 313 -18.39 1.26 -24.71
C THR A 313 -18.66 2.07 -23.43
N TRP A 314 -18.87 3.37 -23.60
CA TRP A 314 -19.12 4.28 -22.47
C TRP A 314 -20.15 5.34 -22.85
N THR A 315 -20.84 5.87 -21.85
CA THR A 315 -21.74 7.02 -22.00
C THR A 315 -21.06 8.28 -21.52
N ASP A 316 -21.09 9.34 -22.32
CA ASP A 316 -20.57 10.65 -21.90
C ASP A 316 -21.59 11.42 -21.02
N ARG A 317 -21.21 12.60 -20.50
CA ARG A 317 -22.05 13.48 -19.69
C ARG A 317 -23.33 13.93 -20.40
N ASN A 318 -23.30 13.96 -21.73
CA ASN A 318 -24.46 14.30 -22.57
C ASN A 318 -25.38 13.10 -22.83
N ASN A 319 -25.09 11.94 -22.22
CA ASN A 319 -25.78 10.67 -22.45
C ASN A 319 -25.57 10.12 -23.88
N ASP A 320 -24.51 10.55 -24.55
CA ASP A 320 -24.07 10.04 -25.84
C ASP A 320 -23.28 8.73 -25.64
N HIS A 321 -23.60 7.72 -26.45
CA HIS A 321 -22.90 6.44 -26.43
C HIS A 321 -21.70 6.49 -27.36
N HIS A 322 -20.51 6.27 -26.80
CA HIS A 322 -19.27 6.15 -27.54
C HIS A 322 -18.78 4.71 -27.52
N GLU A 323 -18.31 4.22 -28.67
CA GLU A 323 -17.65 2.93 -28.80
C GLU A 323 -16.34 3.13 -29.55
N LYS A 324 -15.23 2.64 -28.98
CA LYS A 324 -13.91 2.62 -29.63
C LYS A 324 -13.15 1.35 -29.29
N SER A 325 -12.26 0.92 -30.17
CA SER A 325 -11.35 -0.18 -29.86
C SER A 325 -10.24 0.29 -28.91
N ILE A 326 -9.79 -0.60 -28.03
CA ILE A 326 -8.76 -0.25 -27.03
C ILE A 326 -7.43 0.14 -27.69
N ARG A 327 -7.12 -0.43 -28.86
CA ARG A 327 -5.92 -0.13 -29.65
C ARG A 327 -5.98 1.27 -30.26
N GLN A 328 -7.12 1.62 -30.86
CA GLN A 328 -7.33 2.96 -31.41
C GLN A 328 -7.24 4.01 -30.30
N LEU A 329 -7.88 3.76 -29.17
CA LEU A 329 -7.85 4.67 -28.02
C LEU A 329 -6.42 4.88 -27.49
N ALA A 330 -5.61 3.82 -27.41
CA ALA A 330 -4.20 3.91 -27.01
C ALA A 330 -3.34 4.68 -28.02
N GLN A 331 -3.58 4.52 -29.32
CA GLN A 331 -2.87 5.26 -30.37
C GLN A 331 -3.22 6.75 -30.36
N GLU A 332 -4.50 7.09 -30.20
CA GLU A 332 -4.96 8.48 -30.14
C GLU A 332 -4.47 9.19 -28.87
N ALA A 333 -4.41 8.49 -27.74
CA ALA A 333 -3.79 9.01 -26.53
C ALA A 333 -2.28 9.26 -26.72
N ARG A 334 -1.56 8.34 -27.38
CA ARG A 334 -0.15 8.56 -27.75
C ARG A 334 0.04 9.73 -28.71
N ALA A 335 -0.94 10.02 -29.56
CA ALA A 335 -0.96 11.19 -30.43
C ALA A 335 -1.26 12.52 -29.69
N GLY A 336 -1.56 12.47 -28.39
CA GLY A 336 -1.79 13.64 -27.54
C GLY A 336 -3.25 14.10 -27.46
N ASN A 337 -4.22 13.21 -27.74
CA ASN A 337 -5.63 13.55 -27.55
C ASN A 337 -6.02 13.49 -26.06
N ALA A 338 -6.22 14.66 -25.45
CA ALA A 338 -6.59 14.80 -24.04
C ALA A 338 -7.92 14.11 -23.66
N HIS A 339 -8.87 13.99 -24.61
CA HIS A 339 -10.14 13.30 -24.32
C HIS A 339 -9.92 11.80 -24.13
N ASP A 340 -9.22 11.16 -25.07
CA ASP A 340 -8.96 9.72 -25.04
C ASP A 340 -8.01 9.34 -23.88
N GLU A 341 -7.05 10.21 -23.56
CA GLU A 341 -6.18 10.06 -22.38
C GLU A 341 -6.98 10.08 -21.07
N ASN A 342 -7.99 10.95 -20.97
CA ASN A 342 -8.87 11.00 -19.80
C ASN A 342 -9.77 9.74 -19.71
N VAL A 343 -10.29 9.25 -20.84
CA VAL A 343 -11.06 8.00 -20.88
C VAL A 343 -10.19 6.81 -20.45
N LEU A 344 -8.96 6.71 -20.95
CA LEU A 344 -8.00 5.66 -20.53
C LEU A 344 -7.66 5.77 -19.04
N SER A 345 -7.45 7.00 -18.55
CA SER A 345 -7.21 7.24 -17.13
C SER A 345 -8.39 6.77 -16.29
N TYR A 346 -9.61 7.16 -16.65
CA TYR A 346 -10.84 6.72 -15.99
C TYR A 346 -10.98 5.19 -15.98
N TYR A 347 -10.73 4.55 -17.13
CA TYR A 347 -10.74 3.09 -17.25
C TYR A 347 -9.68 2.42 -16.37
N ARG A 348 -8.48 3.00 -16.26
CA ARG A 348 -7.42 2.51 -15.36
C ARG A 348 -7.88 2.50 -13.90
N TYR A 349 -8.49 3.58 -13.42
CA TYR A 349 -9.02 3.65 -12.05
C TYR A 349 -10.22 2.73 -11.84
N GLN A 350 -11.05 2.50 -12.87
CA GLN A 350 -12.11 1.51 -12.82
C GLN A 350 -11.56 0.09 -12.65
N LEU A 351 -10.52 -0.31 -13.40
CA LEU A 351 -9.86 -1.60 -13.24
C LEU A 351 -9.22 -1.75 -11.85
N LYS A 352 -8.58 -0.69 -11.35
CA LYS A 352 -8.02 -0.65 -9.98
C LYS A 352 -9.10 -0.84 -8.92
N LEU A 353 -10.25 -0.18 -9.07
CA LEU A 353 -11.40 -0.35 -8.19
C LEU A 353 -11.91 -1.80 -8.22
N PHE A 354 -12.10 -2.38 -9.40
CA PHE A 354 -12.54 -3.78 -9.55
C PHE A 354 -11.57 -4.77 -8.89
N ALA A 355 -10.25 -4.57 -9.05
CA ALA A 355 -9.25 -5.42 -8.41
C ALA A 355 -9.34 -5.35 -6.88
N ARG A 356 -9.43 -4.14 -6.31
CA ARG A 356 -9.53 -3.94 -4.85
C ARG A 356 -10.87 -4.39 -4.26
N MET A 357 -11.96 -4.33 -5.03
CA MET A 357 -13.25 -4.90 -4.63
C MET A 357 -13.22 -6.43 -4.55
N CYS A 358 -12.41 -7.09 -5.39
CA CYS A 358 -12.28 -8.55 -5.41
C CYS A 358 -11.24 -9.10 -4.44
N MET A 359 -10.40 -8.25 -3.85
CA MET A 359 -9.34 -8.63 -2.92
C MET A 359 -9.88 -9.48 -1.74
N ASP A 360 -9.11 -10.49 -1.32
CA ASP A 360 -9.45 -11.42 -0.24
C ASP A 360 -10.77 -12.18 -0.46
N ARG A 361 -11.00 -12.64 -1.71
CA ARG A 361 -12.07 -13.58 -2.11
C ARG A 361 -13.51 -13.07 -1.92
N GLN A 362 -13.76 -11.80 -2.26
CA GLN A 362 -15.13 -11.27 -2.27
C GLN A 362 -15.94 -11.79 -3.46
N TYR A 363 -16.61 -12.94 -3.28
CA TYR A 363 -17.36 -13.62 -4.34
C TYR A 363 -18.54 -12.84 -4.92
N LEU A 364 -19.07 -11.84 -4.20
CA LEU A 364 -20.13 -10.99 -4.72
C LEU A 364 -19.64 -10.20 -5.94
N ALA A 365 -18.45 -9.60 -5.84
CA ALA A 365 -17.81 -8.86 -6.92
C ALA A 365 -17.32 -9.81 -8.02
N ILE A 366 -16.59 -10.86 -7.62
CA ILE A 366 -15.95 -11.81 -8.55
C ILE A 366 -16.99 -12.44 -9.48
N LYS A 367 -18.18 -12.79 -8.98
CA LYS A 367 -19.23 -13.42 -9.82
C LYS A 367 -19.75 -12.52 -10.93
N GLU A 368 -19.84 -11.21 -10.72
CA GLU A 368 -20.30 -10.28 -11.76
C GLU A 368 -19.14 -9.85 -12.65
N ILE A 369 -17.99 -9.51 -12.07
CA ILE A 369 -16.80 -9.07 -12.83
C ILE A 369 -16.25 -10.21 -13.71
N SER A 370 -16.26 -11.46 -13.25
CA SER A 370 -15.78 -12.60 -14.05
C SER A 370 -16.65 -12.92 -15.28
N LYS A 371 -17.93 -12.50 -15.30
CA LYS A 371 -18.77 -12.63 -16.51
C LYS A 371 -18.41 -11.59 -17.56
N GLN A 372 -18.08 -10.37 -17.12
CA GLN A 372 -17.73 -9.26 -18.00
C GLN A 372 -16.28 -9.34 -18.48
N LEU A 373 -15.35 -9.70 -17.58
CA LEU A 373 -13.91 -9.73 -17.83
C LEU A 373 -13.39 -11.18 -17.69
N GLY A 374 -13.50 -11.92 -18.78
CA GLY A 374 -12.99 -13.29 -18.90
C GLY A 374 -11.46 -13.37 -18.89
N VAL A 375 -10.92 -14.59 -18.67
CA VAL A 375 -9.47 -14.85 -18.65
C VAL A 375 -8.83 -14.53 -20.00
N GLU A 376 -9.47 -14.93 -21.10
CA GLU A 376 -8.98 -14.70 -22.47
C GLU A 376 -8.89 -13.20 -22.80
N LEU A 377 -9.90 -12.42 -22.41
CA LEU A 377 -9.93 -10.97 -22.63
C LEU A 377 -8.81 -10.26 -21.85
N ILE A 378 -8.61 -10.62 -20.58
CA ILE A 378 -7.54 -10.03 -19.76
C ILE A 378 -6.17 -10.41 -20.32
N PHE A 379 -6.00 -11.67 -20.76
CA PHE A 379 -4.76 -12.14 -21.37
C PHE A 379 -4.44 -11.38 -22.66
N LEU A 380 -5.42 -11.17 -23.55
CA LEU A 380 -5.25 -10.40 -24.78
C LEU A 380 -4.78 -8.96 -24.51
N CYS A 381 -5.37 -8.29 -23.51
CA CYS A 381 -4.95 -6.94 -23.11
C CYS A 381 -3.56 -6.92 -22.45
N MET A 382 -3.17 -7.98 -21.75
CA MET A 382 -1.86 -8.07 -21.11
C MET A 382 -0.74 -8.36 -22.11
N ALA A 383 -1.01 -9.18 -23.12
CA ALA A 383 -0.06 -9.58 -24.16
C ALA A 383 0.21 -8.47 -25.18
N ASP A 384 -0.75 -7.58 -25.41
CA ASP A 384 -0.64 -6.52 -26.41
C ASP A 384 0.38 -5.43 -26.04
N GLU A 385 1.47 -5.35 -26.81
CA GLU A 385 2.54 -4.34 -26.63
C GLU A 385 2.16 -2.94 -27.12
N MET A 386 1.07 -2.81 -27.89
CA MET A 386 0.58 -1.51 -28.37
C MET A 386 -0.11 -0.70 -27.27
N LEU A 387 -0.44 -1.33 -26.14
CA LEU A 387 -1.06 -0.68 -24.99
C LEU A 387 -0.01 -0.07 -24.04
N PRO A 388 -0.34 1.02 -23.32
CA PRO A 388 0.53 1.58 -22.28
C PRO A 388 0.84 0.56 -21.18
N PHE A 389 2.08 0.59 -20.63
CA PHE A 389 2.51 -0.35 -19.59
C PHE A 389 1.65 -0.24 -18.32
N ASP A 390 1.23 0.97 -17.94
CA ASP A 390 0.36 1.23 -16.78
C ASP A 390 -1.02 0.55 -16.90
N LEU A 391 -1.57 0.50 -18.11
CA LEU A 391 -2.86 -0.14 -18.37
C LEU A 391 -2.71 -1.67 -18.30
N ARG A 392 -1.65 -2.20 -18.92
CA ARG A 392 -1.29 -3.63 -18.83
C ARG A 392 -1.07 -4.05 -17.38
N ALA A 393 -0.39 -3.23 -16.57
CA ALA A 393 -0.18 -3.48 -15.15
C ALA A 393 -1.51 -3.59 -14.39
N SER A 394 -2.47 -2.71 -14.71
CA SER A 394 -3.81 -2.74 -14.10
C SER A 394 -4.59 -4.02 -14.47
N PHE A 395 -4.44 -4.52 -15.69
CA PHE A 395 -5.01 -5.81 -16.11
C PHE A 395 -4.34 -7.00 -15.41
N CYS A 396 -3.00 -7.01 -15.27
CA CYS A 396 -2.28 -8.00 -14.48
C CYS A 396 -2.78 -8.04 -13.03
N HIS A 397 -2.93 -6.87 -12.42
CA HIS A 397 -3.43 -6.72 -11.05
C HIS A 397 -4.85 -7.25 -10.90
N LEU A 398 -5.73 -6.96 -11.86
CA LEU A 398 -7.09 -7.50 -11.89
C LEU A 398 -7.11 -9.02 -12.05
N MET A 399 -6.27 -9.58 -12.93
CA MET A 399 -6.17 -11.02 -13.16
C MET A 399 -5.86 -11.78 -11.87
N LEU A 400 -4.94 -11.22 -11.08
CA LEU A 400 -4.52 -11.77 -9.79
C LEU A 400 -5.70 -11.91 -8.83
N HIS A 401 -6.48 -10.84 -8.64
CA HIS A 401 -7.55 -10.82 -7.64
C HIS A 401 -8.89 -11.44 -8.10
N VAL A 402 -9.17 -11.47 -9.42
CA VAL A 402 -10.44 -12.01 -9.94
C VAL A 402 -10.35 -13.50 -10.24
N HIS A 403 -9.27 -13.95 -10.89
CA HIS A 403 -9.18 -15.31 -11.43
C HIS A 403 -8.18 -16.19 -10.70
N VAL A 404 -7.07 -15.61 -10.21
CA VAL A 404 -6.02 -16.36 -9.50
C VAL A 404 -6.39 -16.56 -8.03
N ASP A 405 -6.82 -15.53 -7.29
CA ASP A 405 -7.29 -15.68 -5.90
C ASP A 405 -8.76 -16.16 -5.81
N ARG A 406 -9.01 -17.41 -6.24
CA ARG A 406 -10.35 -18.03 -6.24
C ARG A 406 -10.33 -19.40 -5.56
N ASP A 407 -11.35 -19.73 -4.76
CA ASP A 407 -11.52 -21.10 -4.25
C ASP A 407 -11.65 -22.09 -5.43
N PRO A 408 -10.95 -23.23 -5.39
CA PRO A 408 -10.34 -23.89 -4.22
C PRO A 408 -8.81 -23.67 -4.08
N GLN A 409 -8.25 -22.58 -4.58
CA GLN A 409 -6.80 -22.37 -4.54
C GLN A 409 -6.33 -22.01 -3.12
N GLU A 410 -5.53 -22.88 -2.53
CA GLU A 410 -4.94 -22.67 -1.21
C GLU A 410 -3.41 -22.63 -1.33
N LYS A 411 -2.78 -21.83 -0.47
CA LYS A 411 -1.32 -21.75 -0.41
C LYS A 411 -0.77 -23.12 -0.06
N VAL A 412 0.06 -23.66 -0.95
CA VAL A 412 0.69 -24.97 -0.74
C VAL A 412 1.77 -24.82 0.30
N MET A 413 1.78 -25.71 1.29
CA MET A 413 2.92 -25.82 2.19
C MET A 413 4.14 -26.33 1.41
N PRO A 414 5.24 -25.56 1.34
CA PRO A 414 6.41 -25.95 0.55
C PRO A 414 7.13 -27.17 1.14
N VAL A 415 7.00 -27.41 2.45
CA VAL A 415 7.62 -28.55 3.14
C VAL A 415 6.54 -29.43 3.75
N LYS A 416 6.48 -30.70 3.33
CA LYS A 416 5.58 -31.70 3.90
C LYS A 416 6.29 -32.44 5.03
N PHE A 417 5.95 -32.09 6.27
CA PHE A 417 6.50 -32.74 7.47
C PHE A 417 5.93 -34.14 7.71
N ALA A 418 4.67 -34.38 7.34
CA ALA A 418 4.03 -35.69 7.43
C ALA A 418 4.09 -36.40 6.07
N ARG A 419 4.63 -37.62 6.04
CA ARG A 419 4.74 -38.45 4.83
C ARG A 419 4.34 -39.88 5.15
N LEU A 420 3.59 -40.50 4.26
CA LEU A 420 3.17 -41.89 4.40
C LEU A 420 4.30 -42.82 3.94
N TRP A 421 4.63 -43.83 4.74
CA TRP A 421 5.71 -44.78 4.44
C TRP A 421 5.51 -45.51 3.10
N THR A 422 4.26 -45.80 2.74
CA THR A 422 3.88 -46.48 1.50
C THR A 422 4.12 -45.62 0.26
N GLU A 423 4.04 -44.30 0.38
CA GLU A 423 4.15 -43.35 -0.74
C GLU A 423 5.60 -42.99 -1.08
N ILE A 424 6.55 -43.26 -0.19
CA ILE A 424 7.97 -42.96 -0.43
C ILE A 424 8.55 -43.98 -1.42
N PRO A 425 9.02 -43.59 -2.62
CA PRO A 425 9.66 -44.52 -3.55
C PRO A 425 11.11 -44.84 -3.12
N THR A 426 11.71 -45.87 -3.70
CA THR A 426 13.10 -46.27 -3.41
C THR A 426 14.15 -45.44 -4.17
N ALA A 427 13.72 -44.70 -5.19
CA ALA A 427 14.49 -43.68 -5.89
C ALA A 427 13.56 -42.53 -6.28
N ILE A 428 14.06 -41.29 -6.22
CA ILE A 428 13.33 -40.13 -6.72
C ILE A 428 14.14 -39.43 -7.81
N THR A 429 13.46 -39.04 -8.89
CA THR A 429 13.97 -38.06 -9.84
C THR A 429 13.15 -36.78 -9.75
N ILE A 430 13.66 -35.69 -10.33
CA ILE A 430 12.94 -34.40 -10.40
C ILE A 430 11.57 -34.56 -11.09
N LYS A 431 11.51 -35.37 -12.16
CA LYS A 431 10.28 -35.61 -12.91
C LYS A 431 9.28 -36.44 -12.12
N ASP A 432 9.76 -37.42 -11.35
CA ASP A 432 8.89 -38.25 -10.50
C ASP A 432 8.33 -37.44 -9.33
N TYR A 433 9.14 -36.54 -8.75
CA TYR A 433 8.69 -35.60 -7.71
C TYR A 433 7.58 -34.69 -8.23
N ASP A 434 7.71 -34.15 -9.44
CA ASP A 434 6.69 -33.33 -10.10
C ASP A 434 5.40 -34.13 -10.35
N SER A 435 5.49 -35.38 -10.82
CA SER A 435 4.32 -36.22 -11.12
C SER A 435 3.48 -36.56 -9.88
N ASN A 436 4.12 -36.76 -8.74
CA ASN A 436 3.45 -37.06 -7.46
C ASN A 436 2.71 -35.84 -6.89
N VAL A 437 3.09 -34.62 -7.29
CA VAL A 437 2.49 -33.37 -6.80
C VAL A 437 1.45 -32.81 -7.78
N ASN A 438 1.66 -33.00 -9.09
CA ASN A 438 0.90 -32.29 -10.14
C ASN A 438 -0.32 -33.05 -10.71
N SER A 439 -0.45 -34.36 -10.50
CA SER A 439 -1.47 -35.21 -11.17
C SER A 439 -2.94 -34.80 -10.99
N SER A 440 -3.28 -34.00 -9.96
CA SER A 440 -4.64 -33.47 -9.74
C SER A 440 -4.84 -32.01 -10.19
N ARG A 441 -3.78 -31.36 -10.67
CA ARG A 441 -3.71 -29.91 -10.91
C ARG A 441 -3.61 -29.54 -12.39
N ASP A 442 -3.36 -30.50 -13.26
CA ASP A 442 -3.10 -30.27 -14.69
C ASP A 442 -4.30 -29.66 -15.43
N ASP A 443 -5.54 -30.10 -15.16
CA ASP A 443 -6.76 -29.50 -15.73
C ASP A 443 -6.95 -28.02 -15.36
N LYS A 444 -6.43 -27.61 -14.20
CA LYS A 444 -6.48 -26.21 -13.72
C LYS A 444 -5.32 -25.39 -14.25
N LYS A 445 -4.14 -26.00 -14.42
CA LYS A 445 -2.97 -25.38 -15.06
C LYS A 445 -3.25 -25.00 -16.51
N ASN A 446 -3.99 -25.83 -17.25
CA ASN A 446 -4.31 -25.58 -18.65
C ASN A 446 -5.04 -24.25 -18.88
N LYS A 447 -5.83 -23.77 -17.92
CA LYS A 447 -6.52 -22.47 -18.02
C LYS A 447 -5.59 -21.26 -17.89
N PHE A 448 -4.44 -21.43 -17.24
CA PHE A 448 -3.46 -20.37 -16.99
C PHE A 448 -2.12 -20.63 -17.68
N ALA A 449 -2.05 -21.65 -18.54
CA ALA A 449 -0.81 -22.03 -19.23
C ALA A 449 -0.25 -20.88 -20.07
N SER A 450 -1.10 -20.24 -20.88
CA SER A 450 -0.73 -19.07 -21.68
C SER A 450 -0.25 -17.91 -20.82
N THR A 451 -0.83 -17.72 -19.64
CA THR A 451 -0.39 -16.69 -18.68
C THR A 451 0.97 -17.01 -18.09
N MET A 452 1.25 -18.26 -17.74
CA MET A 452 2.55 -18.67 -17.20
C MET A 452 3.65 -18.50 -18.25
N GLU A 453 3.37 -18.86 -19.51
CA GLU A 453 4.29 -18.65 -20.63
C GLU A 453 4.60 -17.16 -20.83
N PHE A 454 3.56 -16.31 -20.86
CA PHE A 454 3.73 -14.86 -20.94
C PHE A 454 4.59 -14.30 -19.79
N VAL A 455 4.38 -14.75 -18.55
CA VAL A 455 5.18 -14.31 -17.39
C VAL A 455 6.66 -14.67 -17.58
N GLU A 456 6.95 -15.89 -18.04
CA GLU A 456 8.32 -16.32 -18.29
C GLU A 456 8.97 -15.52 -19.42
N ASP A 457 8.28 -15.34 -20.54
CA ASP A 457 8.78 -14.58 -21.68
C ASP A 457 9.02 -13.11 -21.32
N TYR A 458 8.10 -12.49 -20.58
CA TYR A 458 8.26 -11.13 -20.09
C TYR A 458 9.48 -10.99 -19.17
N LEU A 459 9.66 -11.90 -18.19
CA LEU A 459 10.80 -11.86 -17.28
C LEU A 459 12.12 -12.10 -18.02
N ASN A 460 12.16 -12.97 -19.03
CA ASN A 460 13.34 -13.19 -19.86
C ASN A 460 13.69 -11.95 -20.70
N ASN A 461 12.69 -11.24 -21.22
CA ASN A 461 12.89 -9.97 -21.93
C ASN A 461 13.46 -8.90 -20.99
N VAL A 462 12.97 -8.82 -19.76
CA VAL A 462 13.50 -7.89 -18.74
C VAL A 462 14.96 -8.20 -18.39
N VAL A 463 15.34 -9.47 -18.25
CA VAL A 463 16.74 -9.86 -17.97
C VAL A 463 17.67 -9.59 -19.16
N SER A 464 17.14 -9.67 -20.38
CA SER A 464 17.90 -9.42 -21.60
C SER A 464 18.24 -7.94 -21.80
N GLU A 465 17.52 -7.03 -21.12
CA GLU A 465 17.81 -5.60 -21.15
C GLU A 465 18.96 -5.21 -20.21
N ALA A 466 19.85 -4.35 -20.70
CA ALA A 466 21.01 -3.90 -19.93
C ALA A 466 20.64 -2.99 -18.74
N VAL A 467 19.47 -2.32 -18.77
CA VAL A 467 19.00 -1.42 -17.70
C VAL A 467 17.51 -1.66 -17.43
N PRO A 468 17.14 -2.77 -16.75
CA PRO A 468 15.75 -3.21 -16.61
C PRO A 468 14.86 -2.25 -15.81
N PHE A 469 15.47 -1.40 -14.97
CA PHE A 469 14.75 -0.47 -14.09
C PHE A 469 14.78 1.00 -14.55
N ALA A 470 15.21 1.29 -15.77
CA ALA A 470 15.32 2.67 -16.27
C ALA A 470 13.95 3.35 -16.52
N ASN A 471 12.90 2.57 -16.81
CA ASN A 471 11.59 3.10 -17.18
C ASN A 471 10.58 2.91 -16.04
N GLU A 472 9.99 4.01 -15.54
CA GLU A 472 9.04 4.02 -14.44
C GLU A 472 7.77 3.21 -14.73
N GLU A 473 7.19 3.36 -15.93
CA GLU A 473 5.96 2.65 -16.30
C GLU A 473 6.20 1.14 -16.42
N LYS A 474 7.38 0.77 -16.92
CA LYS A 474 7.81 -0.63 -16.99
C LYS A 474 8.05 -1.23 -15.61
N ASN A 475 8.54 -0.44 -14.65
CA ASN A 475 8.73 -0.88 -13.26
C ASN A 475 7.39 -1.24 -12.60
N LYS A 476 6.34 -0.45 -12.86
CA LYS A 476 4.97 -0.74 -12.37
C LYS A 476 4.43 -2.04 -12.95
N LEU A 477 4.57 -2.25 -14.27
CA LEU A 477 4.19 -3.52 -14.91
C LEU A 477 4.97 -4.71 -14.34
N THR A 478 6.28 -4.54 -14.17
CA THR A 478 7.16 -5.60 -13.64
C THR A 478 6.78 -5.99 -12.22
N PHE A 479 6.41 -5.02 -11.37
CA PHE A 479 5.91 -5.31 -10.03
C PHE A 479 4.65 -6.18 -10.04
N GLU A 480 3.66 -5.85 -10.89
CA GLU A 480 2.42 -6.62 -10.98
C GLU A 480 2.64 -8.01 -11.57
N VAL A 481 3.50 -8.15 -12.59
CA VAL A 481 3.88 -9.45 -13.16
C VAL A 481 4.61 -10.32 -12.11
N VAL A 482 5.53 -9.75 -11.34
CA VAL A 482 6.21 -10.46 -10.23
C VAL A 482 5.21 -10.83 -9.13
N SER A 483 4.24 -9.96 -8.84
CA SER A 483 3.15 -10.25 -7.88
C SER A 483 2.26 -11.40 -8.34
N LEU A 484 1.93 -11.44 -9.64
CA LEU A 484 1.18 -12.52 -10.26
C LEU A 484 1.97 -13.83 -10.19
N ALA A 485 3.25 -13.81 -10.57
CA ALA A 485 4.16 -14.94 -10.49
C ALA A 485 4.26 -15.48 -9.04
N HIS A 486 4.42 -14.58 -8.06
CA HIS A 486 4.46 -14.94 -6.65
C HIS A 486 3.21 -15.75 -6.24
N ASN A 487 2.01 -15.27 -6.53
CA ASN A 487 0.79 -15.98 -6.15
C ASN A 487 0.61 -17.30 -6.91
N LEU A 488 0.94 -17.34 -8.21
CA LEU A 488 0.90 -18.58 -9.01
C LEU A 488 1.86 -19.66 -8.46
N ILE A 489 3.04 -19.25 -7.99
CA ILE A 489 4.02 -20.14 -7.35
C ILE A 489 3.49 -20.65 -6.01
N TYR A 490 2.96 -19.77 -5.16
CA TYR A 490 2.44 -20.15 -3.84
C TYR A 490 1.19 -21.05 -3.92
N PHE A 491 0.38 -20.91 -4.97
CA PHE A 491 -0.73 -21.83 -5.26
C PHE A 491 -0.27 -23.14 -5.89
N GLY A 492 0.99 -23.22 -6.34
CA GLY A 492 1.64 -24.44 -6.82
C GLY A 492 1.21 -24.84 -8.23
N PHE A 493 1.10 -23.86 -9.13
CA PHE A 493 0.92 -24.10 -10.57
C PHE A 493 2.24 -24.45 -11.27
N TYR A 494 3.37 -23.93 -10.78
CA TYR A 494 4.69 -24.23 -11.33
C TYR A 494 5.22 -25.58 -10.84
N SER A 495 5.84 -26.31 -11.76
CA SER A 495 6.56 -27.56 -11.48
C SER A 495 7.95 -27.25 -10.90
N PHE A 496 8.57 -28.19 -10.18
CA PHE A 496 9.89 -27.97 -9.58
C PHE A 496 10.96 -27.68 -10.65
N SER A 497 10.87 -28.34 -11.80
CA SER A 497 11.73 -28.08 -12.95
C SER A 497 11.60 -26.63 -13.49
N GLU A 498 10.37 -26.13 -13.63
CA GLU A 498 10.07 -24.77 -14.08
C GLU A 498 10.51 -23.72 -13.04
N LEU A 499 10.29 -24.00 -11.74
CA LEU A 499 10.78 -23.15 -10.65
C LEU A 499 12.29 -22.98 -10.71
N LEU A 500 13.05 -24.05 -10.97
CA LEU A 500 14.51 -23.95 -11.11
C LEU A 500 14.92 -23.11 -12.32
N ARG A 501 14.21 -23.18 -13.46
CA ARG A 501 14.44 -22.29 -14.61
C ARG A 501 14.19 -20.83 -14.21
N LEU A 502 13.05 -20.58 -13.59
CA LEU A 502 12.59 -19.26 -13.18
C LEU A 502 13.51 -18.61 -12.12
N THR A 503 14.11 -19.38 -11.20
CA THR A 503 15.10 -18.82 -10.25
C THR A 503 16.31 -18.17 -10.94
N ARG A 504 16.77 -18.73 -12.06
CA ARG A 504 17.94 -18.17 -12.78
C ARG A 504 17.60 -16.83 -13.37
N THR A 505 16.42 -16.73 -14.01
CA THR A 505 15.90 -15.48 -14.55
C THR A 505 15.68 -14.45 -13.44
N LEU A 506 15.03 -14.82 -12.32
CA LEU A 506 14.78 -13.92 -11.19
C LEU A 506 16.07 -13.42 -10.51
N LEU A 507 17.08 -14.29 -10.34
CA LEU A 507 18.38 -13.89 -9.80
C LEU A 507 19.09 -12.91 -10.74
N GLY A 508 18.98 -13.12 -12.06
CA GLY A 508 19.46 -12.16 -13.06
C GLY A 508 18.87 -10.76 -12.88
N ILE A 509 17.55 -10.65 -12.61
CA ILE A 509 16.88 -9.36 -12.35
C ILE A 509 17.40 -8.70 -11.07
N ILE A 510 17.69 -9.49 -10.02
CA ILE A 510 18.26 -8.96 -8.77
C ILE A 510 19.71 -8.50 -8.98
N ASP A 511 20.51 -9.30 -9.69
CA ASP A 511 21.95 -9.06 -9.93
C ASP A 511 22.20 -7.90 -10.90
N CYS A 512 21.21 -7.49 -11.69
CA CYS A 512 21.20 -6.25 -12.47
C CYS A 512 21.23 -4.97 -11.61
N VAL A 513 21.78 -5.01 -10.40
CA VAL A 513 22.05 -3.84 -9.57
C VAL A 513 22.88 -2.84 -10.38
N GLN A 514 22.19 -1.79 -10.83
CA GLN A 514 22.66 -0.42 -11.03
C GLN A 514 24.18 -0.29 -10.98
N ASN A 515 24.86 -0.67 -12.07
CA ASN A 515 26.25 -0.26 -12.26
C ASN A 515 26.21 1.25 -12.50
N PRO A 516 26.69 2.10 -11.56
CA PRO A 516 26.63 3.55 -11.74
C PRO A 516 27.41 3.99 -13.00
N GLN A 517 28.38 3.16 -13.41
CA GLN A 517 29.17 3.34 -14.63
C GLN A 517 28.33 3.15 -15.90
N LEU A 518 27.38 2.21 -15.95
CA LEU A 518 26.51 1.99 -17.12
C LEU A 518 25.42 3.04 -17.21
N MET A 519 24.88 3.50 -16.07
CA MET A 519 23.92 4.61 -16.03
C MET A 519 24.57 5.92 -16.50
N MET A 520 25.82 6.18 -16.12
CA MET A 520 26.61 7.31 -16.65
C MET A 520 26.86 7.16 -18.16
N GLN A 521 27.15 5.95 -18.64
CA GLN A 521 27.42 5.68 -20.06
C GLN A 521 26.17 5.77 -20.94
N ALA A 522 24.98 5.43 -20.41
CA ALA A 522 23.70 5.62 -21.09
C ALA A 522 23.33 7.11 -21.21
N MET A 523 23.57 7.92 -20.18
CA MET A 523 23.38 9.37 -20.23
C MET A 523 24.32 10.09 -21.21
N TYR A 524 25.48 9.50 -21.53
CA TYR A 524 26.41 10.05 -22.54
C TYR A 524 26.00 9.76 -23.99
N ASN A 525 25.10 8.78 -24.22
CA ASN A 525 24.78 8.32 -25.57
C ASN A 525 23.52 8.95 -26.17
N GLU A 526 22.69 9.65 -25.39
CA GLU A 526 21.49 10.32 -25.92
C GLU A 526 21.66 11.79 -26.33
N ASP A 527 22.76 12.47 -25.99
CA ASP A 527 22.99 13.86 -26.43
C ASP A 527 24.22 13.98 -27.33
N GLY A 528 24.05 13.56 -28.58
CA GLY A 528 24.99 13.78 -29.67
C GLY A 528 25.03 15.22 -30.18
N THR A 529 25.19 16.23 -29.32
CA THR A 529 25.64 17.58 -29.73
C THR A 529 26.44 18.30 -28.64
N GLY A 530 27.76 18.33 -28.86
CA GLY A 530 28.85 19.04 -28.16
C GLY A 530 28.55 19.98 -26.97
N ARG A 531 29.13 19.65 -25.81
CA ARG A 531 29.53 20.64 -24.80
C ARG A 531 30.94 20.39 -24.25
N SER A 532 31.64 21.51 -24.10
CA SER A 532 33.07 21.75 -23.91
C SER A 532 33.79 20.98 -22.78
N ILE A 533 35.06 20.63 -23.07
CA ILE A 533 36.11 20.05 -22.23
C ILE A 533 36.53 21.05 -21.13
N HIS A 534 35.64 21.33 -20.18
CA HIS A 534 36.00 22.09 -18.98
C HIS A 534 35.38 21.57 -17.68
N GLY A 535 34.46 20.59 -17.74
CA GLY A 535 33.78 20.02 -16.57
C GLY A 535 34.42 18.75 -15.98
N VAL A 536 35.39 18.13 -16.67
CA VAL A 536 35.92 16.82 -16.27
C VAL A 536 36.89 16.92 -15.07
N GLY A 537 37.51 18.09 -14.85
CA GLY A 537 38.49 18.31 -13.77
C GLY A 537 37.90 18.47 -12.36
N GLN A 538 36.60 18.75 -12.24
CA GLN A 538 35.97 19.04 -10.94
C GLN A 538 35.41 17.80 -10.22
N MET A 539 35.12 16.71 -10.94
CA MET A 539 34.51 15.51 -10.32
C MET A 539 35.52 14.56 -9.69
N MET A 540 36.78 14.56 -10.14
CA MET A 540 37.83 13.71 -9.54
C MET A 540 38.37 14.25 -8.22
N SER A 541 38.17 15.53 -7.91
CA SER A 541 38.70 16.14 -6.69
C SER A 541 37.81 15.96 -5.45
N THR A 542 36.55 15.53 -5.61
CA THR A 542 35.57 15.42 -4.51
C THR A 542 35.52 14.04 -3.84
N MET A 543 36.16 13.00 -4.38
CA MET A 543 36.16 11.65 -3.79
C MET A 543 37.25 11.38 -2.72
N MET A 544 38.18 12.31 -2.47
CA MET A 544 39.35 12.08 -1.59
C MET A 544 39.32 12.82 -0.24
N LEU A 545 38.21 13.46 0.16
CA LEU A 545 38.15 14.19 1.44
C LEU A 545 36.86 13.86 2.22
N SER A 546 36.88 12.74 2.94
CA SER A 546 35.95 12.46 4.04
C SER A 546 36.73 11.98 5.27
N ARG A 547 37.29 12.93 6.04
CA ARG A 547 37.68 12.73 7.45
C ARG A 547 37.65 14.08 8.21
N LYS A 548 36.91 14.10 9.31
CA LYS A 548 36.56 15.18 10.29
C LYS A 548 37.61 16.29 10.59
N GLN A 549 37.14 17.55 10.68
CA GLN A 549 37.29 18.58 11.77
C GLN A 549 37.07 20.01 11.20
N SER A 550 36.09 20.81 11.67
CA SER A 550 36.09 21.75 12.82
C SER A 550 36.66 23.17 12.56
N ILE A 551 35.75 24.17 12.63
CA ILE A 551 35.85 25.54 13.19
C ILE A 551 36.74 26.62 12.50
N PHE A 552 36.10 27.79 12.28
CA PHE A 552 36.58 29.18 12.05
C PHE A 552 36.69 29.73 10.60
N GLY A 553 36.01 30.87 10.36
CA GLY A 553 36.57 32.04 9.66
C GLY A 553 36.08 32.38 8.24
N SER A 554 35.26 33.43 8.15
CA SER A 554 34.67 34.15 7.00
C SER A 554 35.50 34.36 5.72
N SER A 555 34.82 34.40 4.56
CA SER A 555 34.79 35.57 3.64
C SER A 555 33.83 35.36 2.44
N ASN A 556 33.05 36.41 2.14
CA ASN A 556 32.07 36.56 1.05
C ASN A 556 32.61 36.21 -0.35
N MET A 557 31.77 35.56 -1.19
CA MET A 557 31.49 36.00 -2.56
C MET A 557 30.10 35.53 -3.01
N ASN A 558 29.39 36.44 -3.66
CA ASN A 558 28.03 36.30 -4.20
C ASN A 558 27.95 35.19 -5.27
N ALA A 559 27.06 34.22 -5.07
CA ALA A 559 26.55 33.35 -6.13
C ALA A 559 25.03 33.37 -6.09
N VAL A 560 24.44 33.79 -7.21
CA VAL A 560 23.00 33.74 -7.49
C VAL A 560 22.56 32.28 -7.44
N VAL A 561 21.77 31.92 -6.42
CA VAL A 561 21.15 30.60 -6.32
C VAL A 561 19.89 30.61 -7.18
N VAL A 562 19.96 29.95 -8.33
CA VAL A 562 18.78 29.54 -9.09
C VAL A 562 18.12 28.39 -8.30
N PRO A 563 16.81 28.42 -7.99
CA PRO A 563 16.16 27.31 -7.30
C PRO A 563 16.06 26.11 -8.25
N GLU A 564 16.68 24.98 -7.91
CA GLU A 564 16.36 23.70 -8.55
C GLU A 564 14.93 23.25 -8.14
N PRO A 565 14.13 22.70 -9.06
CA PRO A 565 12.78 22.23 -8.75
C PRO A 565 12.83 20.95 -7.90
N ALA A 566 12.15 20.98 -6.76
CA ALA A 566 12.02 19.89 -5.78
C ALA A 566 11.28 18.63 -6.29
N ASP A 567 10.85 18.62 -7.55
CA ASP A 567 10.06 17.51 -8.14
C ASP A 567 10.90 16.27 -8.49
N ARG A 568 12.18 16.44 -8.83
CA ARG A 568 13.03 15.29 -9.19
C ARG A 568 13.40 14.41 -7.99
N GLY A 569 13.46 14.97 -6.78
CA GLY A 569 13.79 14.21 -5.57
C GLY A 569 12.70 13.23 -5.12
N ARG A 570 11.42 13.60 -5.30
CA ARG A 570 10.28 12.76 -4.88
C ARG A 570 9.98 11.60 -5.83
N ASN A 571 10.18 11.79 -7.14
CA ASN A 571 10.04 10.71 -8.10
C ASN A 571 11.09 9.62 -7.87
N ILE A 572 12.34 9.99 -7.55
CA ILE A 572 13.40 9.03 -7.22
C ILE A 572 13.06 8.23 -5.94
N GLU A 573 12.46 8.86 -4.92
CA GLU A 573 12.03 8.14 -3.70
C GLU A 573 10.91 7.13 -3.98
N ASN A 574 9.90 7.50 -4.79
CA ASN A 574 8.82 6.61 -5.20
C ASN A 574 9.30 5.47 -6.13
N GLU A 575 10.19 5.78 -7.07
CA GLU A 575 10.86 4.80 -7.94
C GLU A 575 11.61 3.75 -7.10
N ASN A 576 12.31 4.20 -6.06
CA ASN A 576 13.01 3.31 -5.13
C ASN A 576 12.03 2.44 -4.32
N ILE A 577 10.85 2.94 -3.95
CA ILE A 577 9.86 2.14 -3.22
C ILE A 577 9.35 0.98 -4.07
N VAL A 578 8.89 1.21 -5.30
CA VAL A 578 8.36 0.15 -6.18
C VAL A 578 9.43 -0.89 -6.49
N VAL A 579 10.67 -0.45 -6.75
CA VAL A 579 11.79 -1.36 -7.01
C VAL A 579 12.16 -2.16 -5.76
N MET A 580 12.16 -1.55 -4.58
CA MET A 580 12.40 -2.25 -3.31
C MET A 580 11.30 -3.27 -3.00
N GLU A 581 10.03 -2.93 -3.19
CA GLU A 581 8.91 -3.85 -3.00
C GLU A 581 8.95 -5.01 -4.01
N THR A 582 9.30 -4.72 -5.27
CA THR A 582 9.50 -5.76 -6.29
C THR A 582 10.61 -6.72 -5.86
N LYS A 583 11.76 -6.21 -5.43
CA LYS A 583 12.87 -7.02 -4.91
C LYS A 583 12.46 -7.85 -3.70
N LEU A 584 11.66 -7.28 -2.78
CA LEU A 584 11.13 -8.00 -1.63
C LEU A 584 10.29 -9.21 -2.06
N LYS A 585 9.36 -9.03 -3.01
CA LYS A 585 8.55 -10.14 -3.54
C LYS A 585 9.41 -11.20 -4.23
N ILE A 586 10.45 -10.81 -4.97
CA ILE A 586 11.38 -11.77 -5.59
C ILE A 586 12.09 -12.59 -4.50
N LEU A 587 12.53 -11.97 -3.40
CA LEU A 587 13.14 -12.70 -2.28
C LEU A 587 12.15 -13.68 -1.63
N GLU A 588 10.87 -13.34 -1.50
CA GLU A 588 9.83 -14.25 -1.00
C GLU A 588 9.63 -15.46 -1.93
N ILE A 589 9.68 -15.26 -3.25
CA ILE A 589 9.66 -16.35 -4.25
C ILE A 589 10.90 -17.24 -4.06
N LEU A 590 12.09 -16.65 -3.97
CA LEU A 590 13.33 -17.42 -3.80
C LEU A 590 13.32 -18.22 -2.48
N GLN A 591 12.81 -17.63 -1.39
CA GLN A 591 12.65 -18.33 -0.11
C GLN A 591 11.70 -19.52 -0.24
N PHE A 592 10.59 -19.39 -0.96
CA PHE A 592 9.69 -20.50 -1.25
C PHE A 592 10.40 -21.61 -2.03
N ILE A 593 11.18 -21.27 -3.05
CA ILE A 593 11.90 -22.26 -3.86
C ILE A 593 13.00 -22.96 -3.06
N LEU A 594 13.70 -22.25 -2.15
CA LEU A 594 14.64 -22.87 -1.21
C LEU A 594 13.95 -23.88 -0.29
N ASN A 595 12.75 -23.56 0.18
CA ASN A 595 11.96 -24.47 1.01
C ASN A 595 11.53 -25.73 0.23
N VAL A 596 11.09 -25.60 -1.03
CA VAL A 596 10.77 -26.74 -1.90
C VAL A 596 12.03 -27.58 -2.19
N ARG A 597 13.19 -26.94 -2.40
CA ARG A 597 14.47 -27.64 -2.57
C ARG A 597 14.86 -28.44 -1.32
N LEU A 598 14.55 -27.90 -0.13
CA LEU A 598 14.74 -28.60 1.13
C LEU A 598 13.80 -29.80 1.23
N ASP A 599 12.53 -29.68 0.84
CA ASP A 599 11.58 -30.80 0.81
C ASP A 599 12.05 -31.93 -0.11
N TYR A 600 12.55 -31.60 -1.30
CA TYR A 600 13.17 -32.57 -2.23
C TYR A 600 14.38 -33.28 -1.60
N ARG A 601 15.26 -32.56 -0.89
CA ARG A 601 16.41 -33.16 -0.19
C ARG A 601 15.98 -34.11 0.92
N ILE A 602 14.95 -33.75 1.70
CA ILE A 602 14.38 -34.67 2.70
C ILE A 602 13.79 -35.90 2.01
N SER A 603 13.07 -35.72 0.90
CA SER A 603 12.50 -36.84 0.12
C SER A 603 13.58 -37.77 -0.43
N TYR A 604 14.69 -37.21 -0.89
CA TYR A 604 15.84 -37.97 -1.35
C TYR A 604 16.43 -38.82 -0.22
N LEU A 605 16.68 -38.20 0.93
CA LEU A 605 17.20 -38.90 2.11
C LEU A 605 16.27 -40.03 2.56
N LEU A 606 14.95 -39.80 2.58
CA LEU A 606 13.98 -40.84 2.93
C LEU A 606 13.94 -41.98 1.91
N SER A 607 14.12 -41.68 0.62
CA SER A 607 14.15 -42.69 -0.44
C SER A 607 15.40 -43.57 -0.33
N VAL A 608 16.56 -42.95 -0.09
CA VAL A 608 17.82 -43.66 0.19
C VAL A 608 17.67 -44.50 1.47
N PHE A 609 17.13 -43.92 2.54
CA PHE A 609 16.86 -44.65 3.78
C PHE A 609 15.93 -45.84 3.55
N LYS A 610 14.85 -45.68 2.79
CA LYS A 610 13.92 -46.77 2.47
C LYS A 610 14.59 -47.84 1.63
N LYS A 611 15.41 -47.47 0.65
CA LYS A 611 16.19 -48.40 -0.16
C LYS A 611 17.13 -49.24 0.70
N GLU A 612 17.94 -48.59 1.54
CA GLU A 612 18.87 -49.26 2.47
C GLU A 612 18.11 -50.12 3.49
N PHE A 613 16.98 -49.63 4.01
CA PHE A 613 16.14 -50.39 4.95
C PHE A 613 15.57 -51.65 4.30
N VAL A 614 15.09 -51.57 3.06
CA VAL A 614 14.57 -52.73 2.31
C VAL A 614 15.70 -53.68 1.87
N GLU A 615 16.90 -53.18 1.61
CA GLU A 615 18.07 -54.02 1.29
C GLU A 615 18.63 -54.76 2.53
N VAL A 616 18.61 -54.12 3.70
CA VAL A 616 19.03 -54.74 4.99
C VAL A 616 17.95 -55.66 5.56
N PHE A 617 16.68 -55.32 5.36
CA PHE A 617 15.52 -56.11 5.76
C PHE A 617 14.65 -56.42 4.53
N PRO A 618 15.10 -57.32 3.62
CA PRO A 618 14.26 -57.75 2.51
C PRO A 618 13.00 -58.38 3.10
N MET A 619 11.83 -57.83 2.75
CA MET A 619 10.57 -58.39 3.19
C MET A 619 10.50 -59.85 2.73
N GLN A 620 10.60 -60.78 3.69
CA GLN A 620 10.09 -62.12 3.51
C GLN A 620 8.57 -61.99 3.40
N ASP A 621 8.07 -61.97 2.17
CA ASP A 621 6.70 -62.40 1.91
C ASP A 621 6.61 -63.87 2.29
N SER A 622 6.27 -64.17 3.56
CA SER A 622 5.42 -65.30 3.97
C SER A 622 5.36 -65.47 5.50
N ALA A 623 4.13 -65.61 5.97
CA ALA A 623 3.67 -66.18 7.23
C ALA A 623 3.74 -65.30 8.50
N ALA A 624 2.54 -64.88 8.89
CA ALA A 624 2.04 -64.75 10.26
C ALA A 624 2.98 -65.24 11.38
N ASP A 625 3.72 -64.31 12.00
CA ASP A 625 3.78 -64.25 13.46
C ASP A 625 4.23 -62.86 13.92
N GLY A 626 3.44 -62.26 14.81
CA GLY A 626 3.56 -60.88 15.27
C GLY A 626 4.67 -60.65 16.28
N THR A 627 5.92 -60.97 15.95
CA THR A 627 7.07 -60.63 16.79
C THR A 627 7.98 -59.63 16.07
N ALA A 628 8.04 -58.40 16.58
CA ALA A 628 8.96 -57.38 16.09
C ALA A 628 10.41 -57.90 16.19
N PRO A 629 11.24 -57.77 15.15
CA PRO A 629 12.65 -58.14 15.27
C PRO A 629 13.32 -57.22 16.29
N ALA A 630 13.96 -57.81 17.30
CA ALA A 630 14.74 -57.05 18.28
C ALA A 630 15.88 -56.32 17.54
N PHE A 631 15.89 -55.00 17.62
CA PHE A 631 16.98 -54.17 17.09
C PHE A 631 18.26 -54.42 17.87
N ASP A 632 19.17 -55.20 17.30
CA ASP A 632 20.48 -55.47 17.90
C ASP A 632 21.38 -54.22 17.84
N SER A 633 22.25 -54.06 18.84
CA SER A 633 23.07 -52.83 19.01
C SER A 633 24.07 -52.63 17.86
N THR A 634 24.43 -53.70 17.18
CA THR A 634 25.28 -53.75 15.97
C THR A 634 24.57 -53.18 14.75
N SER A 635 23.28 -53.45 14.56
CA SER A 635 22.47 -52.93 13.45
C SER A 635 22.27 -51.41 13.56
N LYS A 636 22.15 -50.88 14.79
CA LYS A 636 22.11 -49.42 15.05
C LYS A 636 23.41 -48.72 14.68
N LEU A 637 24.56 -49.34 14.97
CA LEU A 637 25.88 -48.82 14.62
C LEU A 637 26.12 -48.84 13.11
N GLN A 638 25.62 -49.86 12.41
CA GLN A 638 25.71 -49.98 10.95
C GLN A 638 24.83 -48.94 10.23
N LEU A 639 23.60 -48.71 10.71
CA LEU A 639 22.73 -47.63 10.22
C LEU A 639 23.36 -46.24 10.43
N LEU A 640 23.97 -46.02 11.60
CA LEU A 640 24.69 -44.77 11.92
C LEU A 640 25.90 -44.59 11.01
N LEU A 641 26.72 -45.63 10.81
CA LEU A 641 27.90 -45.59 9.94
C LEU A 641 27.57 -45.36 8.46
N VAL A 642 26.39 -45.77 7.99
CA VAL A 642 25.92 -45.56 6.60
C VAL A 642 25.26 -44.18 6.41
N LEU A 643 24.65 -43.62 7.45
CA LEU A 643 24.11 -42.25 7.43
C LEU A 643 25.22 -41.17 7.56
N PHE A 644 26.37 -41.51 8.15
CA PHE A 644 27.46 -40.56 8.40
C PHE A 644 28.08 -39.94 7.13
N PRO A 645 28.33 -40.69 6.04
CA PRO A 645 28.83 -40.13 4.77
C PRO A 645 27.79 -39.25 4.06
N SER A 646 26.53 -39.67 4.05
CA SER A 646 25.42 -38.95 3.41
C SER A 646 25.02 -37.68 4.14
N LEU A 647 25.27 -37.60 5.46
CA LEU A 647 25.16 -36.37 6.27
C LEU A 647 26.35 -35.40 6.08
N PHE A 648 27.51 -35.88 5.63
CA PHE A 648 28.72 -35.04 5.48
C PHE A 648 28.70 -34.22 4.18
N ASP A 649 28.00 -34.66 3.13
CA ASP A 649 27.81 -33.90 1.87
C ASP A 649 26.86 -32.68 2.02
N LEU A 650 26.14 -32.58 3.14
CA LEU A 650 25.26 -31.44 3.45
C LEU A 650 25.97 -30.25 4.11
N LYS A 651 27.30 -30.29 4.28
CA LYS A 651 28.05 -29.37 5.16
C LYS A 651 28.29 -27.94 4.66
N SER A 652 27.66 -27.45 3.59
CA SER A 652 27.91 -26.06 3.19
C SER A 652 27.07 -25.03 3.92
N GLU A 653 25.84 -25.31 4.34
CA GLU A 653 25.03 -24.38 5.13
C GLU A 653 23.96 -25.18 5.86
N PHE A 654 23.90 -25.14 7.20
CA PHE A 654 22.73 -25.41 8.08
C PHE A 654 23.20 -25.89 9.47
N PHE A 655 23.47 -24.95 10.38
CA PHE A 655 23.68 -25.24 11.81
C PHE A 655 22.36 -25.56 12.55
N PHE A 656 21.20 -25.48 11.88
CA PHE A 656 19.88 -25.70 12.47
C PHE A 656 19.41 -27.17 12.45
N CYS A 657 20.01 -28.02 11.59
CA CYS A 657 19.62 -29.44 11.47
C CYS A 657 20.11 -30.34 12.62
N LEU A 658 21.12 -29.92 13.38
CA LEU A 658 21.67 -30.74 14.47
C LEU A 658 20.64 -30.97 15.59
N HIS A 659 19.72 -30.01 15.79
CA HIS A 659 18.65 -30.15 16.78
C HIS A 659 17.55 -31.12 16.32
N PHE A 660 17.36 -31.29 15.00
CA PHE A 660 16.36 -32.19 14.43
C PHE A 660 16.85 -33.65 14.43
N ALA A 661 18.14 -33.88 14.18
CA ALA A 661 18.75 -35.21 14.29
C ALA A 661 18.77 -35.72 15.74
N LEU A 662 18.98 -34.84 16.72
CA LEU A 662 18.86 -35.15 18.14
C LEU A 662 17.40 -35.42 18.55
N ALA A 663 16.43 -34.65 18.03
CA ALA A 663 15.01 -34.89 18.30
C ALA A 663 14.49 -36.21 17.71
N PHE A 664 14.93 -36.59 16.50
CA PHE A 664 14.51 -37.86 15.87
C PHE A 664 15.11 -39.09 16.58
N SER A 665 16.34 -38.98 17.12
CA SER A 665 16.92 -40.01 17.99
C SER A 665 16.20 -40.14 19.34
N ILE A 666 15.61 -39.05 19.85
CA ILE A 666 14.85 -39.07 21.11
C ILE A 666 13.47 -39.69 20.90
N VAL A 667 12.78 -39.42 19.78
CA VAL A 667 11.46 -40.01 19.48
C VAL A 667 11.53 -41.53 19.29
N LEU A 668 12.60 -42.05 18.67
CA LEU A 668 12.82 -43.50 18.54
C LEU A 668 13.18 -44.20 19.86
N LYS A 669 13.54 -43.46 20.91
CA LYS A 669 13.84 -44.02 22.24
C LYS A 669 12.61 -44.05 23.17
N VAL A 670 11.49 -43.45 22.75
CA VAL A 670 10.25 -43.31 23.55
C VAL A 670 9.13 -44.25 23.10
N ASN A 671 9.26 -44.95 21.96
CA ASN A 671 8.29 -45.98 21.55
C ASN A 671 8.49 -47.33 22.27
N GLY A 672 8.54 -47.25 23.59
CA GLY A 672 8.31 -48.35 24.52
C GLY A 672 7.52 -47.79 25.70
N CYS A 673 6.21 -48.01 25.68
CA CYS A 673 5.18 -47.68 26.68
C CYS A 673 4.33 -46.39 26.53
N LEU A 674 3.03 -46.68 26.45
CA LEU A 674 1.84 -45.89 26.82
C LEU A 674 1.34 -44.80 25.86
N ILE A 675 0.41 -45.26 25.01
CA ILE A 675 -0.88 -44.59 24.77
C ILE A 675 -1.61 -44.48 26.13
N ILE A 676 -1.96 -43.26 26.57
CA ILE A 676 -3.27 -42.84 27.11
C ILE A 676 -3.17 -41.35 27.51
N LYS A 677 -4.10 -40.58 26.92
CA LYS A 677 -4.45 -39.14 27.07
C LYS A 677 -3.59 -38.13 26.32
#